data_AF-A0A2K8X3Q7-F1
#
_entry.id   AF-A0A2K8X3Q7-F1
#
_cell.length_a   1.000
_cell.length_b   1.000
_cell.length_c   1.000
_cell.angle_alpha   90.00
_cell.angle_beta   90.00
_cell.angle_gamma   90.00
#
_symmetry.space_group_name_H-M   'P 1'
#
loop_
_entity.id
_entity.type
_entity.pdbx_description
1 polymer ?
#
loop_
_entity_poly.entity_id
_entity_poly.type
_entity_poly.pdbx_seq_one_letter_code
_entity_poly.pdbx_strand_id
1 'polypeptide(L)'
;MKKLKFILPLLAMLFSFSCEKDNNIPLNQQQVDGLTSNPFMDNFGSSITARFIGTVVNEDNTPISGVTITIGSSMAITDANGVFSVEEAIVYEKFAYVKASKNGFIDGSRTLVPTDGVNQVAIMLLDIDPIATVASGQILNFDLPSGVSVELPGEYQTEFGYEYQGDVSVVIKHLNPDNDTMSLQMPGALIAENESGDLRVLETYGMIAVELVGENGEDLTMADETFATISIPVPTNATSLPATLPLWYFDEVYGYWKEEGFATLEGNKYVGEVSHFSFWNCDAPFAALEFCVTLQDSNGNPLPNNYVQLQRTVTGWNSYSGGYTDQNGLVCGLIPAEEALTLTITNYGCVGTNYIETIGSYSEDTNMTIIIPEATALTTNLLGIFNDCNGDAATNGYVQLFYNNVSSIIPITNGQLDLIIDYCATDTSFSAQFFDVTNGQSTDAVTGNFTTVTTDLGTQLSCTDLSDSDADGVLDLNEDLNGNNDLEDDDTDQDGIPDYLDTDDDGDGIETMDEDYDNDGNPMNEDSDGDQIPDYLDAQDVIVFNSEIYATNCDASNAQYDLTETYGVIYPNTDFSYFETQADAEASINVIINTSIYTNSSLLDELFVVTTNTTTNQSAIGQLDLLGLEFVDSDQDGIADCDEISGLDNGFGTCSPNGNITDPNDADSDDDGVNDCEEATAGTDPNDPLDF
;
A
#
# COMPACT_ATOMS: atom_id res chain seq x y z
N MET A 1 55.83 10.94 -56.78
CA MET A 1 56.23 11.41 -55.43
C MET A 1 55.93 12.90 -55.32
N LYS A 2 54.65 13.23 -55.07
CA LYS A 2 54.10 14.59 -54.97
C LYS A 2 53.24 14.60 -53.71
N LYS A 3 53.65 15.39 -52.71
CA LYS A 3 52.96 16.61 -52.23
C LYS A 3 51.61 16.26 -51.59
N LEU A 4 51.51 16.14 -50.27
CA LEU A 4 51.45 17.24 -49.29
C LEU A 4 50.73 18.48 -49.85
N LYS A 5 49.42 18.54 -49.57
CA LYS A 5 48.51 19.69 -49.41
C LYS A 5 47.09 19.22 -49.75
N PHE A 6 46.27 18.95 -48.74
CA PHE A 6 44.81 19.18 -48.69
C PHE A 6 44.32 18.75 -47.30
N ILE A 7 44.54 19.65 -46.34
CA ILE A 7 43.72 19.81 -45.14
C ILE A 7 42.42 20.49 -45.62
N LEU A 8 41.25 19.98 -45.19
CA LEU A 8 39.87 20.30 -45.66
C LEU A 8 39.61 19.92 -47.14
N PRO A 9 38.64 19.02 -47.49
CA PRO A 9 37.41 18.66 -46.77
C PRO A 9 37.20 17.12 -46.71
N LEU A 10 37.40 16.52 -45.55
CA LEU A 10 36.83 15.20 -45.19
C LEU A 10 36.24 15.27 -43.77
N LEU A 11 35.74 16.46 -43.44
CA LEU A 11 35.07 16.86 -42.19
C LEU A 11 33.77 17.60 -42.56
N ALA A 12 33.03 17.06 -43.53
CA ALA A 12 31.79 17.66 -44.05
C ALA A 12 30.84 16.62 -44.66
N MET A 13 30.85 15.38 -44.16
CA MET A 13 29.86 14.36 -44.54
C MET A 13 29.66 13.31 -43.44
N LEU A 14 29.44 13.80 -42.23
CA LEU A 14 28.92 13.10 -41.05
C LEU A 14 28.20 14.17 -40.20
N PHE A 15 27.16 14.76 -40.78
CA PHE A 15 26.24 15.67 -40.12
C PHE A 15 24.88 15.51 -40.79
N SER A 16 24.12 14.53 -40.32
CA SER A 16 22.65 14.48 -40.37
C SER A 16 22.25 13.03 -40.05
N PHE A 17 22.10 12.74 -38.76
CA PHE A 17 21.15 11.83 -38.11
C PHE A 17 21.63 11.67 -36.65
N SER A 18 21.66 12.79 -35.93
CA SER A 18 21.42 12.81 -34.49
C SER A 18 20.07 13.51 -34.35
N CYS A 19 19.02 12.74 -34.12
CA CYS A 19 17.89 13.24 -33.36
C CYS A 19 18.20 12.78 -31.94
N GLU A 20 19.02 13.56 -31.22
CA GLU A 20 18.87 13.62 -29.77
C GLU A 20 17.42 14.06 -29.55
N LYS A 21 16.63 13.22 -28.88
CA LYS A 21 15.43 13.69 -28.18
C LYS A 21 15.94 14.63 -27.08
N ASP A 22 16.21 15.87 -27.46
CA ASP A 22 16.33 16.98 -26.52
C ASP A 22 14.91 17.32 -26.05
N ASN A 23 14.40 16.49 -25.14
CA ASN A 23 13.24 16.79 -24.30
C ASN A 23 13.57 16.53 -22.82
N ASN A 24 14.85 16.51 -22.44
CA ASN A 24 15.26 16.69 -21.05
C ASN A 24 15.27 18.19 -20.74
N ILE A 25 14.07 18.76 -20.65
CA ILE A 25 13.86 19.93 -19.80
C ILE A 25 13.55 19.34 -18.42
N PRO A 26 14.46 19.39 -17.43
CA PRO A 26 14.07 19.05 -16.07
C PRO A 26 12.91 19.96 -15.66
N LEU A 27 11.88 19.39 -15.03
CA LEU A 27 10.62 20.01 -14.56
C LEU A 27 10.80 21.36 -13.83
N ASN A 28 12.03 21.71 -13.44
CA ASN A 28 12.37 22.92 -12.72
C ASN A 28 12.70 24.17 -13.58
N GLN A 29 12.62 24.13 -14.91
CA GLN A 29 12.63 25.41 -15.65
C GLN A 29 11.28 26.16 -15.54
N GLN A 30 10.21 25.53 -15.06
CA GLN A 30 8.97 26.25 -14.73
C GLN A 30 8.97 26.87 -13.33
N GLN A 31 9.68 26.32 -12.34
CA GLN A 31 9.67 26.92 -11.00
C GLN A 31 10.64 28.10 -10.84
N VAL A 32 11.77 28.13 -11.56
CA VAL A 32 12.72 29.27 -11.47
C VAL A 32 12.58 30.28 -12.63
N ASP A 33 12.16 29.86 -13.84
CA ASP A 33 11.93 30.76 -14.99
C ASP A 33 10.44 31.17 -15.16
N GLY A 34 9.53 30.64 -14.34
CA GLY A 34 8.09 30.94 -14.33
C GLY A 34 7.61 31.95 -13.27
N LEU A 35 8.48 32.46 -12.39
CA LEU A 35 8.15 33.51 -11.42
C LEU A 35 8.13 34.92 -12.04
N THR A 36 7.31 35.07 -13.09
CA THR A 36 6.63 36.33 -13.37
C THR A 36 5.17 36.05 -13.68
N SER A 37 4.31 35.94 -12.65
CA SER A 37 2.98 36.59 -12.60
C SER A 37 1.93 35.98 -11.66
N ASN A 38 2.17 34.92 -10.86
CA ASN A 38 1.15 34.49 -9.87
C ASN A 38 1.15 35.45 -8.66
N PRO A 39 0.18 36.38 -8.53
CA PRO A 39 0.18 37.38 -7.46
C PRO A 39 -0.25 36.78 -6.11
N PHE A 40 -0.86 35.59 -6.11
CA PHE A 40 -1.30 34.93 -4.88
C PHE A 40 -0.12 34.53 -3.99
N MET A 41 1.00 34.13 -4.62
CA MET A 41 2.22 33.75 -3.90
C MET A 41 2.84 34.91 -3.10
N ASP A 42 2.53 36.17 -3.44
CA ASP A 42 2.99 37.35 -2.69
C ASP A 42 2.48 37.34 -1.23
N ASN A 43 1.42 36.59 -0.92
CA ASN A 43 0.91 36.44 0.45
C ASN A 43 1.86 35.66 1.38
N PHE A 44 2.79 34.88 0.83
CA PHE A 44 3.61 33.94 1.61
C PHE A 44 5.00 34.48 2.00
N GLY A 45 5.30 35.73 1.65
CA GLY A 45 6.54 36.40 2.04
C GLY A 45 7.73 36.11 1.12
N SER A 46 8.93 36.33 1.62
CA SER A 46 10.16 36.13 0.85
C SER A 46 10.59 34.65 0.83
N SER A 47 11.54 34.31 -0.04
CA SER A 47 12.17 32.99 0.00
C SER A 47 13.15 32.87 1.17
N ILE A 48 13.10 31.75 1.89
CA ILE A 48 14.03 31.35 2.95
C ILE A 48 14.58 29.95 2.68
N THR A 49 15.63 29.58 3.41
CA THR A 49 16.15 28.20 3.44
C THR A 49 15.71 27.55 4.74
N ALA A 50 15.10 26.38 4.66
CA ALA A 50 14.62 25.62 5.82
C ALA A 50 14.98 24.13 5.70
N ARG A 51 15.05 23.44 6.84
CA ARG A 51 15.30 21.99 6.94
C ARG A 51 14.01 21.25 7.20
N PHE A 52 13.83 20.11 6.56
CA PHE A 52 12.65 19.26 6.66
C PHE A 52 13.05 17.82 6.98
N ILE A 53 12.19 17.14 7.73
CA ILE A 53 12.19 15.69 7.90
C ILE A 53 10.74 15.23 7.87
N GLY A 54 10.45 14.03 7.42
CA GLY A 54 9.08 13.55 7.50
C GLY A 54 8.93 12.07 7.29
N THR A 55 7.70 11.61 7.49
CA THR A 55 7.28 10.22 7.32
C THR A 55 6.22 10.11 6.23
N VAL A 56 6.28 9.04 5.43
CA VAL A 56 5.24 8.64 4.50
C VAL A 56 4.71 7.27 4.89
N VAL A 57 3.39 7.14 4.96
CA VAL A 57 2.69 5.89 5.32
C VAL A 57 1.53 5.61 4.35
N ASN A 58 1.07 4.36 4.29
CA ASN A 58 -0.16 3.97 3.58
C ASN A 58 -1.42 4.16 4.47
N GLU A 59 -2.58 3.75 3.97
CA GLU A 59 -3.87 3.88 4.68
C GLU A 59 -3.96 3.04 5.97
N ASP A 60 -3.16 1.97 6.07
CA ASP A 60 -3.02 1.12 7.27
C ASP A 60 -1.97 1.65 8.27
N ASN A 61 -1.37 2.80 7.97
CA ASN A 61 -0.32 3.45 8.76
C ASN A 61 1.00 2.64 8.80
N THR A 62 1.23 1.82 7.78
CA THR A 62 2.51 1.16 7.49
C THR A 62 3.42 2.13 6.74
N PRO A 63 4.72 2.24 7.08
CA PRO A 63 5.65 3.10 6.35
C PRO A 63 5.85 2.66 4.90
N ILE A 64 6.07 3.62 3.99
CA ILE A 64 6.32 3.32 2.57
C ILE A 64 7.76 3.70 2.20
N SER A 65 8.57 2.72 1.80
CA SER A 65 9.92 2.93 1.24
C SER A 65 9.88 3.42 -0.21
N GLY A 66 10.95 4.07 -0.66
CA GLY A 66 11.12 4.44 -2.08
C GLY A 66 10.25 5.61 -2.56
N VAL A 67 9.56 6.32 -1.67
CA VAL A 67 8.68 7.44 -2.05
C VAL A 67 9.52 8.65 -2.43
N THR A 68 9.29 9.18 -3.63
CA THR A 68 9.95 10.40 -4.09
C THR A 68 9.33 11.62 -3.43
N ILE A 69 10.15 12.39 -2.72
CA ILE A 69 9.78 13.63 -2.04
C ILE A 69 10.33 14.83 -2.79
N THR A 70 9.51 15.85 -3.00
CA THR A 70 9.92 17.13 -3.59
C THR A 70 9.53 18.30 -2.70
N ILE A 71 10.49 19.20 -2.46
CA ILE A 71 10.30 20.44 -1.68
C ILE A 71 11.05 21.57 -2.38
N GLY A 72 10.31 22.42 -3.09
CA GLY A 72 10.93 23.39 -4.00
C GLY A 72 11.81 22.69 -5.03
N SER A 73 13.11 23.03 -5.07
CA SER A 73 14.08 22.37 -5.96
C SER A 73 14.77 21.13 -5.36
N SER A 74 14.54 20.84 -4.09
CA SER A 74 15.19 19.75 -3.37
C SER A 74 14.38 18.46 -3.52
N MET A 75 15.07 17.33 -3.61
CA MET A 75 14.47 16.00 -3.69
C MET A 75 15.06 15.10 -2.60
N ALA A 76 14.26 14.16 -2.10
CA ALA A 76 14.68 13.08 -1.22
C ALA A 76 13.86 11.82 -1.54
N ILE A 77 14.29 10.67 -1.04
CA ILE A 77 13.57 9.40 -1.13
C ILE A 77 13.35 8.92 0.31
N THR A 78 12.22 8.27 0.59
CA THR A 78 11.99 7.65 1.90
C THR A 78 12.80 6.37 2.05
N ASP A 79 13.33 6.14 3.25
CA ASP A 79 13.94 4.86 3.63
C ASP A 79 12.88 3.80 3.98
N ALA A 80 13.33 2.59 4.37
CA ALA A 80 12.48 1.48 4.80
C ALA A 80 11.55 1.80 5.99
N ASN A 81 11.80 2.87 6.75
CA ASN A 81 10.89 3.35 7.80
C ASN A 81 9.94 4.45 7.31
N GLY A 82 9.85 4.65 5.99
CA GLY A 82 9.10 5.72 5.36
C GLY A 82 9.64 7.11 5.66
N VAL A 83 10.89 7.25 6.15
CA VAL A 83 11.44 8.54 6.57
C VAL A 83 12.25 9.19 5.46
N PHE A 84 12.02 10.49 5.24
CA PHE A 84 12.86 11.32 4.37
C PHE A 84 13.49 12.48 5.13
N SER A 85 14.63 12.98 4.67
CA SER A 85 15.30 14.18 5.21
C SER A 85 15.78 15.10 4.11
N VAL A 86 15.50 16.41 4.24
CA VAL A 86 15.96 17.46 3.33
C VAL A 86 16.65 18.55 4.15
N GLU A 87 17.98 18.59 4.08
CA GLU A 87 18.79 19.49 4.93
C GLU A 87 18.60 20.97 4.59
N GLU A 88 18.43 21.28 3.31
CA GLU A 88 18.25 22.63 2.79
C GLU A 88 17.24 22.63 1.63
N ALA A 89 16.08 23.25 1.84
CA ALA A 89 15.11 23.55 0.80
C ALA A 89 14.81 25.05 0.75
N ILE A 90 14.67 25.59 -0.46
CA ILE A 90 14.26 26.98 -0.67
C ILE A 90 12.73 27.02 -0.75
N VAL A 91 12.10 27.68 0.23
CA VAL A 91 10.65 27.77 0.42
C VAL A 91 10.24 29.20 0.76
N TYR A 92 8.95 29.51 0.89
CA TYR A 92 8.49 30.84 1.34
C TYR A 92 8.38 30.91 2.87
N GLU A 93 8.54 32.11 3.42
CA GLU A 93 8.44 32.39 4.87
C GLU A 93 7.17 31.84 5.52
N LYS A 94 6.04 31.87 4.81
CA LYS A 94 4.74 31.40 5.31
C LYS A 94 4.18 30.19 4.53
N PHE A 95 5.01 29.55 3.70
CA PHE A 95 4.54 28.46 2.84
C PHE A 95 5.69 27.59 2.35
N ALA A 96 5.72 26.35 2.84
CA ALA A 96 6.51 25.25 2.30
C ALA A 96 5.56 24.17 1.78
N TYR A 97 5.76 23.75 0.53
CA TYR A 97 4.99 22.68 -0.11
C TYR A 97 5.89 21.45 -0.27
N VAL A 98 5.46 20.33 0.29
CA VAL A 98 6.12 19.04 0.28
C VAL A 98 5.23 18.05 -0.46
N LYS A 99 5.67 17.53 -1.59
CA LYS A 99 4.93 16.54 -2.39
C LYS A 99 5.63 15.19 -2.30
N ALA A 100 4.84 14.13 -2.19
CA ALA A 100 5.25 12.73 -2.13
C ALA A 100 4.59 11.97 -3.29
N SER A 101 5.37 11.17 -4.02
CA SER A 101 4.92 10.43 -5.20
C SER A 101 5.54 9.04 -5.23
N LYS A 102 4.71 8.02 -5.45
CA LYS A 102 5.10 6.63 -5.67
C LYS A 102 4.08 5.99 -6.60
N ASN A 103 4.53 5.13 -7.53
CA ASN A 103 3.63 4.37 -8.40
C ASN A 103 2.66 3.52 -7.55
N GLY A 104 1.43 3.32 -8.03
CA GLY A 104 0.38 2.61 -7.27
C GLY A 104 -0.36 3.47 -6.24
N PHE A 105 0.08 4.71 -5.98
CA PHE A 105 -0.56 5.61 -5.02
C PHE A 105 -0.99 6.93 -5.66
N ILE A 106 -2.05 7.53 -5.13
CA ILE A 106 -2.41 8.92 -5.41
C ILE A 106 -1.36 9.83 -4.75
N ASP A 107 -0.84 10.79 -5.51
CA ASP A 107 0.16 11.74 -5.03
C ASP A 107 -0.29 12.44 -3.73
N GLY A 108 0.51 12.28 -2.68
CA GLY A 108 0.28 12.90 -1.38
C GLY A 108 1.07 14.20 -1.24
N SER A 109 0.62 15.11 -0.36
CA SER A 109 1.40 16.32 -0.11
C SER A 109 1.06 17.02 1.20
N ARG A 110 1.94 17.86 1.71
CA ARG A 110 1.72 18.73 2.88
C ARG A 110 2.18 20.15 2.63
N THR A 111 1.43 21.07 3.23
CA THR A 111 1.79 22.49 3.25
C THR A 111 1.90 22.96 4.69
N LEU A 112 2.95 23.71 5.02
CA LEU A 112 3.16 24.24 6.37
C LEU A 112 3.85 25.61 6.35
N VAL A 113 3.81 26.31 7.49
CA VAL A 113 4.62 27.50 7.73
C VAL A 113 5.96 27.04 8.32
N PRO A 114 7.08 27.18 7.60
CA PRO A 114 8.38 26.75 8.09
C PRO A 114 8.89 27.62 9.25
N THR A 115 9.70 27.02 10.11
CA THR A 115 10.46 27.66 11.19
C THR A 115 11.97 27.58 10.91
N ASP A 116 12.77 28.30 11.69
CA ASP A 116 14.25 28.20 11.67
C ASP A 116 14.74 26.83 12.19
N GLY A 117 13.86 26.03 12.80
CA GLY A 117 14.15 24.69 13.28
C GLY A 117 14.04 23.60 12.22
N VAL A 118 14.03 22.34 12.66
CA VAL A 118 13.70 21.22 11.78
C VAL A 118 12.18 21.10 11.68
N ASN A 119 11.66 21.21 10.47
CA ASN A 119 10.23 21.17 10.20
C ASN A 119 9.80 19.74 9.90
N GLN A 120 8.96 19.16 10.77
CA GLN A 120 8.48 17.78 10.59
C GLN A 120 7.21 17.72 9.76
N VAL A 121 7.10 16.70 8.92
CA VAL A 121 5.99 16.49 7.99
C VAL A 121 5.53 15.04 8.07
N ALA A 122 4.22 14.80 8.02
CA ALA A 122 3.65 13.47 7.90
C ALA A 122 2.67 13.44 6.72
N ILE A 123 2.84 12.47 5.81
CA ILE A 123 2.02 12.31 4.61
C ILE A 123 1.48 10.88 4.61
N MET A 124 0.19 10.72 4.33
CA MET A 124 -0.40 9.43 3.99
C MET A 124 -0.65 9.40 2.49
N LEU A 125 -0.16 8.35 1.82
CA LEU A 125 -0.51 8.05 0.44
C LEU A 125 -1.77 7.19 0.42
N LEU A 126 -2.62 7.40 -0.59
CA LEU A 126 -3.86 6.65 -0.77
C LEU A 126 -3.68 5.71 -1.95
N ASP A 127 -4.06 4.44 -1.80
CA ASP A 127 -3.81 3.44 -2.84
C ASP A 127 -4.69 3.69 -4.07
N ILE A 128 -4.16 3.46 -5.26
CA ILE A 128 -4.94 3.45 -6.51
C ILE A 128 -5.63 2.09 -6.64
N ASP A 129 -6.68 1.88 -5.84
CA ASP A 129 -7.55 0.70 -5.90
C ASP A 129 -8.84 1.02 -6.67
N PRO A 130 -9.00 0.55 -7.93
CA PRO A 130 -10.17 0.84 -8.74
C PRO A 130 -11.44 0.20 -8.18
N ILE A 131 -12.43 1.02 -7.86
CA ILE A 131 -13.75 0.51 -7.43
C ILE A 131 -14.54 -0.12 -8.60
N ALA A 132 -14.16 0.21 -9.83
CA ALA A 132 -14.73 -0.33 -11.06
C ALA A 132 -13.84 -0.02 -12.27
N THR A 133 -13.92 -0.88 -13.29
CA THR A 133 -13.38 -0.61 -14.64
C THR A 133 -14.54 -0.51 -15.63
N VAL A 134 -14.56 0.56 -16.43
CA VAL A 134 -15.71 0.93 -17.26
C VAL A 134 -15.29 1.38 -18.64
N ALA A 135 -16.07 1.04 -19.67
CA ALA A 135 -15.78 1.50 -21.03
C ALA A 135 -16.06 3.00 -21.20
N SER A 136 -15.14 3.72 -21.84
CA SER A 136 -15.34 5.12 -22.27
C SER A 136 -16.62 5.28 -23.12
N GLY A 137 -17.29 6.42 -22.98
CA GLY A 137 -18.52 6.81 -23.65
C GLY A 137 -19.82 6.50 -22.89
N GLN A 138 -19.75 6.03 -21.64
CA GLN A 138 -20.91 5.73 -20.80
C GLN A 138 -21.07 6.72 -19.63
N ILE A 139 -22.26 7.31 -19.49
CA ILE A 139 -22.63 8.04 -18.27
C ILE A 139 -22.90 7.01 -17.17
N LEU A 140 -22.21 7.17 -16.04
CA LEU A 140 -22.27 6.23 -14.93
C LEU A 140 -22.46 6.96 -13.61
N ASN A 141 -23.14 6.30 -12.67
CA ASN A 141 -23.34 6.82 -11.33
C ASN A 141 -22.84 5.79 -10.32
N PHE A 142 -21.89 6.21 -9.50
CA PHE A 142 -21.33 5.43 -8.39
C PHE A 142 -21.95 5.91 -7.09
N ASP A 143 -22.55 4.99 -6.33
CA ASP A 143 -23.07 5.23 -4.98
C ASP A 143 -22.26 4.37 -4.01
N LEU A 144 -21.39 4.99 -3.22
CA LEU A 144 -20.53 4.27 -2.28
C LEU A 144 -21.25 4.03 -0.94
N PRO A 145 -20.92 2.94 -0.21
CA PRO A 145 -21.45 2.70 1.13
C PRO A 145 -21.18 3.83 2.12
N SER A 146 -20.11 4.60 1.91
CA SER A 146 -19.76 5.81 2.67
C SER A 146 -20.80 6.93 2.55
N GLY A 147 -21.69 6.85 1.56
CA GLY A 147 -22.66 7.88 1.22
C GLY A 147 -22.15 8.89 0.19
N VAL A 148 -20.89 8.80 -0.24
CA VAL A 148 -20.40 9.56 -1.41
C VAL A 148 -21.06 9.04 -2.68
N SER A 149 -21.36 9.93 -3.61
CA SER A 149 -21.73 9.53 -4.97
C SER A 149 -21.08 10.42 -6.02
N VAL A 150 -20.78 9.82 -7.17
CA VAL A 150 -20.15 10.48 -8.32
C VAL A 150 -20.89 10.07 -9.60
N GLU A 151 -21.38 11.06 -10.34
CA GLU A 151 -21.95 10.88 -11.68
C GLU A 151 -20.91 11.31 -12.72
N LEU A 152 -20.36 10.35 -13.47
CA LEU A 152 -19.37 10.57 -14.51
C LEU A 152 -20.03 10.79 -15.88
N PRO A 153 -19.53 11.72 -16.70
CA PRO A 153 -20.11 12.04 -18.01
C PRO A 153 -19.78 11.00 -19.10
N GLY A 154 -18.73 10.19 -18.90
CA GLY A 154 -18.30 9.15 -19.84
C GLY A 154 -17.36 9.62 -20.96
N GLU A 155 -17.13 10.91 -21.14
CA GLU A 155 -16.19 11.45 -22.12
C GLU A 155 -14.86 11.81 -21.44
N TYR A 156 -13.80 11.10 -21.79
CA TYR A 156 -12.49 11.23 -21.14
C TYR A 156 -11.40 11.55 -22.16
N GLN A 157 -10.32 12.17 -21.67
CA GLN A 157 -9.13 12.50 -22.45
C GLN A 157 -7.87 12.22 -21.62
N THR A 158 -6.79 11.91 -22.31
CA THR A 158 -5.44 11.86 -21.71
C THR A 158 -5.00 13.24 -21.24
N GLU A 159 -3.98 13.30 -20.38
CA GLU A 159 -3.36 14.56 -19.92
C GLU A 159 -2.93 15.50 -21.07
N PHE A 160 -2.62 14.94 -22.25
CA PHE A 160 -2.25 15.70 -23.45
C PHE A 160 -3.45 16.24 -24.26
N GLY A 161 -4.68 16.05 -23.76
CA GLY A 161 -5.93 16.49 -24.40
C GLY A 161 -6.37 15.63 -25.60
N TYR A 162 -5.86 14.41 -25.73
CA TYR A 162 -6.36 13.46 -26.72
C TYR A 162 -7.53 12.66 -26.16
N GLU A 163 -8.62 12.59 -26.92
CA GLU A 163 -9.79 11.75 -26.62
C GLU A 163 -9.35 10.31 -26.32
N TYR A 164 -9.83 9.77 -25.20
CA TYR A 164 -9.54 8.42 -24.76
C TYR A 164 -10.70 7.48 -25.09
N GLN A 165 -10.37 6.33 -25.68
CA GLN A 165 -11.30 5.29 -26.08
C GLN A 165 -10.72 3.95 -25.63
N GLY A 166 -11.27 3.40 -24.55
CA GLY A 166 -10.80 2.17 -23.91
C GLY A 166 -11.51 1.98 -22.59
N ASP A 167 -11.10 0.98 -21.84
CA ASP A 167 -11.51 0.79 -20.46
C ASP A 167 -10.84 1.82 -19.54
N VAL A 168 -11.59 2.26 -18.54
CA VAL A 168 -11.24 3.31 -17.59
C VAL A 168 -11.43 2.75 -16.19
N SER A 169 -10.34 2.59 -15.46
CA SER A 169 -10.35 2.28 -14.04
C SER A 169 -10.69 3.54 -13.25
N VAL A 170 -11.71 3.44 -12.38
CA VAL A 170 -12.24 4.55 -11.60
C VAL A 170 -11.88 4.34 -10.14
N VAL A 171 -11.09 5.24 -9.56
CA VAL A 171 -10.75 5.27 -8.14
C VAL A 171 -11.52 6.41 -7.47
N ILE A 172 -12.14 6.14 -6.32
CA ILE A 172 -12.86 7.16 -5.56
C ILE A 172 -12.49 7.02 -4.08
N LYS A 173 -11.82 8.04 -3.51
CA LYS A 173 -11.49 8.09 -2.09
C LYS A 173 -12.33 9.16 -1.39
N HIS A 174 -12.98 8.79 -0.29
CA HIS A 174 -13.74 9.71 0.55
C HIS A 174 -12.95 10.05 1.82
N LEU A 175 -12.54 11.30 1.95
CA LEU A 175 -11.82 11.78 3.13
C LEU A 175 -12.85 12.36 4.11
N ASN A 176 -13.31 11.49 5.01
CA ASN A 176 -14.38 11.80 5.95
C ASN A 176 -13.86 12.60 7.16
N PRO A 177 -14.35 13.83 7.43
CA PRO A 177 -13.97 14.62 8.60
C PRO A 177 -14.37 14.02 9.96
N ASP A 178 -15.10 12.90 9.99
CA ASP A 178 -15.34 12.15 11.24
C ASP A 178 -14.22 11.12 11.52
N ASN A 179 -13.29 10.89 10.58
CA ASN A 179 -12.14 10.00 10.77
C ASN A 179 -10.96 10.77 11.42
N ASP A 180 -10.23 10.11 12.32
CA ASP A 180 -9.07 10.69 13.00
C ASP A 180 -7.86 10.85 12.06
N THR A 181 -7.75 9.98 11.03
CA THR A 181 -6.67 10.02 10.03
C THR A 181 -6.94 10.96 8.85
N MET A 182 -8.12 11.60 8.78
CA MET A 182 -8.48 12.49 7.66
C MET A 182 -7.45 13.60 7.42
N SER A 183 -6.90 14.16 8.51
CA SER A 183 -5.85 15.18 8.43
C SER A 183 -4.52 14.67 7.86
N LEU A 184 -4.30 13.36 7.84
CA LEU A 184 -3.16 12.66 7.20
C LEU A 184 -3.44 12.30 5.74
N GLN A 185 -4.70 12.11 5.35
CA GLN A 185 -5.11 11.81 3.98
C GLN A 185 -5.17 13.05 3.07
N MET A 186 -5.55 14.21 3.62
CA MET A 186 -5.76 15.43 2.81
C MET A 186 -4.45 15.94 2.18
N PRO A 187 -4.46 16.46 0.95
CA PRO A 187 -3.28 17.10 0.36
C PRO A 187 -3.06 18.52 0.89
N GLY A 188 -1.80 18.94 0.87
CA GLY A 188 -1.37 20.28 1.27
C GLY A 188 -1.79 20.66 2.70
N ALA A 189 -2.49 21.78 2.81
CA ALA A 189 -3.16 22.24 4.02
C ALA A 189 -4.46 22.92 3.62
N LEU A 190 -5.33 23.25 4.58
CA LEU A 190 -6.57 23.99 4.37
C LEU A 190 -6.31 25.49 4.08
N ILE A 191 -5.43 25.80 3.13
CA ILE A 191 -5.02 27.12 2.66
C ILE A 191 -5.49 27.28 1.22
N ALA A 192 -6.18 28.38 0.91
CA ALA A 192 -6.88 28.53 -0.35
C ALA A 192 -6.82 29.93 -0.97
N GLU A 193 -6.94 29.98 -2.29
CA GLU A 193 -7.18 31.17 -3.10
C GLU A 193 -8.67 31.23 -3.50
N ASN A 194 -9.36 32.26 -3.05
CA ASN A 194 -10.77 32.47 -3.43
C ASN A 194 -10.90 33.09 -4.84
N GLU A 195 -12.11 33.18 -5.41
CA GLU A 195 -12.33 33.77 -6.75
C GLU A 195 -11.82 35.22 -6.91
N SER A 196 -11.63 35.94 -5.78
CA SER A 196 -11.10 37.30 -5.76
C SER A 196 -9.57 37.37 -5.65
N GLY A 197 -8.88 36.23 -5.52
CA GLY A 197 -7.44 36.14 -5.29
C GLY A 197 -7.01 36.39 -3.84
N ASP A 198 -7.94 36.39 -2.88
CA ASP A 198 -7.64 36.56 -1.46
C ASP A 198 -7.22 35.22 -0.83
N LEU A 199 -6.24 35.29 0.07
CA LEU A 199 -5.84 34.18 0.94
C LEU A 199 -6.95 33.85 1.94
N ARG A 200 -7.35 32.58 1.95
CA ARG A 200 -8.31 31.99 2.88
C ARG A 200 -7.70 30.79 3.59
N VAL A 201 -8.20 30.54 4.80
CA VAL A 201 -8.11 29.23 5.44
C VAL A 201 -9.49 28.59 5.45
N LEU A 202 -9.53 27.28 5.31
CA LEU A 202 -10.76 26.53 5.11
C LEU A 202 -11.15 25.74 6.37
N GLU A 203 -12.46 25.54 6.55
CA GLU A 203 -13.02 24.54 7.45
C GLU A 203 -13.77 23.51 6.63
N THR A 204 -13.38 22.24 6.77
CA THR A 204 -13.85 21.18 5.89
C THR A 204 -15.12 20.50 6.36
N TYR A 205 -16.05 20.32 5.42
CA TYR A 205 -17.24 19.49 5.59
C TYR A 205 -17.11 18.13 4.88
N GLY A 206 -16.00 17.90 4.18
CA GLY A 206 -15.67 16.62 3.56
C GLY A 206 -14.97 16.80 2.22
N MET A 207 -14.06 15.88 1.92
CA MET A 207 -13.29 15.86 0.67
C MET A 207 -13.52 14.57 -0.10
N ILE A 208 -13.26 14.63 -1.39
CA ILE A 208 -13.27 13.50 -2.31
C ILE A 208 -12.06 13.60 -3.23
N ALA A 209 -11.39 12.48 -3.48
CA ALA A 209 -10.47 12.32 -4.59
C ALA A 209 -11.11 11.37 -5.61
N VAL A 210 -10.97 11.68 -6.89
CA VAL A 210 -11.42 10.83 -7.98
C VAL A 210 -10.26 10.72 -8.95
N GLU A 211 -9.78 9.52 -9.21
CA GLU A 211 -8.76 9.27 -10.25
C GLU A 211 -9.35 8.40 -11.35
N LEU A 212 -8.94 8.68 -12.58
CA LEU A 212 -9.32 7.91 -13.76
C LEU A 212 -8.06 7.41 -14.45
N VAL A 213 -7.92 6.09 -14.58
CA VAL A 213 -6.71 5.45 -15.11
C VAL A 213 -7.05 4.63 -16.35
N GLY A 214 -6.26 4.78 -17.41
CA GLY A 214 -6.38 4.01 -18.65
C GLY A 214 -5.84 2.58 -18.56
N GLU A 215 -6.05 1.79 -19.62
CA GLU A 215 -5.62 0.38 -19.70
C GLU A 215 -4.10 0.21 -19.58
N ASN A 216 -3.30 1.23 -19.92
CA ASN A 216 -1.84 1.19 -19.81
C ASN A 216 -1.32 2.08 -18.66
N GLY A 217 -2.16 2.37 -17.66
CA GLY A 217 -1.79 3.22 -16.53
C GLY A 217 -1.76 4.72 -16.83
N GLU A 218 -2.38 5.17 -17.94
CA GLU A 218 -2.40 6.59 -18.27
C GLU A 218 -3.35 7.38 -17.35
N ASP A 219 -2.91 8.51 -16.82
CA ASP A 219 -3.80 9.46 -16.14
C ASP A 219 -4.79 10.08 -17.13
N LEU A 220 -6.08 9.94 -16.80
CA LEU A 220 -7.18 10.45 -17.58
C LEU A 220 -7.88 11.60 -16.87
N THR A 221 -8.39 12.52 -17.64
CA THR A 221 -9.24 13.62 -17.18
C THR A 221 -10.53 13.68 -17.99
N MET A 222 -11.48 14.49 -17.54
CA MET A 222 -12.72 14.71 -18.28
C MET A 222 -12.46 15.53 -19.54
N ALA A 223 -13.25 15.30 -20.59
CA ALA A 223 -13.20 16.11 -21.80
C ALA A 223 -13.58 17.57 -21.52
N ASP A 224 -13.01 18.50 -22.27
CA ASP A 224 -13.31 19.94 -22.13
C ASP A 224 -14.82 20.23 -22.21
N GLU A 225 -15.29 21.17 -21.39
CA GLU A 225 -16.70 21.58 -21.28
C GLU A 225 -17.67 20.47 -20.83
N THR A 226 -17.16 19.36 -20.29
CA THR A 226 -17.96 18.35 -19.58
C THR A 226 -17.86 18.52 -18.07
N PHE A 227 -18.86 18.03 -17.35
CA PHE A 227 -18.95 18.16 -15.89
C PHE A 227 -19.37 16.83 -15.28
N ALA A 228 -18.81 16.53 -14.12
CA ALA A 228 -19.28 15.46 -13.25
C ALA A 228 -20.08 16.06 -12.08
N THR A 229 -21.01 15.28 -11.54
CA THR A 229 -21.70 15.65 -10.29
C THR A 229 -21.10 14.86 -9.14
N ILE A 230 -20.63 15.55 -8.11
CA ILE A 230 -20.15 14.93 -6.87
C ILE A 230 -21.14 15.22 -5.73
N SER A 231 -21.24 14.27 -4.81
CA SER A 231 -22.04 14.40 -3.60
C SER A 231 -21.25 13.91 -2.39
N ILE A 232 -21.00 14.81 -1.44
CA ILE A 232 -20.20 14.56 -0.24
C ILE A 232 -21.10 14.59 1.01
N PRO A 233 -21.15 13.51 1.82
CA PRO A 233 -21.87 13.51 3.09
C PRO A 233 -21.38 14.59 4.05
N VAL A 234 -22.30 15.18 4.82
CA VAL A 234 -21.93 16.13 5.87
C VAL A 234 -21.41 15.40 7.12
N PRO A 235 -20.53 16.02 7.92
CA PRO A 235 -20.02 15.41 9.15
C PRO A 235 -21.15 15.14 10.15
N THR A 236 -21.06 14.03 10.88
CA THR A 236 -22.16 13.51 11.73
C THR A 236 -22.64 14.52 12.77
N ASN A 237 -21.72 15.31 13.33
CA ASN A 237 -22.00 16.28 14.39
C ASN A 237 -22.27 17.72 13.89
N ALA A 238 -22.39 17.93 12.58
CA ALA A 238 -22.66 19.25 12.02
C ALA A 238 -24.12 19.69 12.29
N THR A 239 -24.31 20.76 13.08
CA THR A 239 -25.65 21.19 13.56
C THR A 239 -26.18 22.50 12.95
N SER A 240 -25.35 23.24 12.22
CA SER A 240 -25.69 24.52 11.57
C SER A 240 -25.12 24.59 10.15
N LEU A 241 -25.58 23.69 9.29
CA LEU A 241 -25.10 23.55 7.91
C LEU A 241 -25.52 24.75 7.04
N PRO A 242 -24.58 25.44 6.37
CA PRO A 242 -24.90 26.39 5.31
C PRO A 242 -25.75 25.76 4.20
N ALA A 243 -26.62 26.56 3.58
CA ALA A 243 -27.42 26.07 2.45
C ALA A 243 -26.57 25.80 1.20
N THR A 244 -25.44 26.51 1.08
CA THR A 244 -24.47 26.40 0.00
C THR A 244 -23.07 26.60 0.56
N LEU A 245 -22.09 25.89 0.00
CA LEU A 245 -20.66 26.08 0.26
C LEU A 245 -19.91 26.22 -1.07
N PRO A 246 -18.85 27.03 -1.14
CA PRO A 246 -17.92 26.97 -2.27
C PRO A 246 -17.28 25.60 -2.38
N LEU A 247 -17.00 25.19 -3.61
CA LEU A 247 -16.18 24.02 -3.91
C LEU A 247 -14.74 24.46 -4.16
N TRP A 248 -13.80 23.61 -3.77
CA TRP A 248 -12.38 23.89 -3.86
C TRP A 248 -11.65 22.70 -4.45
N TYR A 249 -10.88 22.90 -5.52
CA TYR A 249 -9.98 21.88 -6.03
C TYR A 249 -8.55 22.11 -5.53
N PHE A 250 -7.77 21.05 -5.36
CA PHE A 250 -6.37 21.18 -4.99
C PHE A 250 -5.49 21.40 -6.23
N ASP A 251 -4.69 22.47 -6.23
CA ASP A 251 -3.72 22.73 -7.29
C ASP A 251 -2.39 22.07 -6.93
N GLU A 252 -2.12 20.90 -7.50
CA GLU A 252 -0.93 20.09 -7.20
C GLU A 252 0.39 20.72 -7.66
N VAL A 253 0.33 21.70 -8.57
CA VAL A 253 1.53 22.42 -9.02
C VAL A 253 1.96 23.43 -7.96
N TYR A 254 1.00 24.10 -7.32
CA TYR A 254 1.28 25.16 -6.35
C TYR A 254 1.07 24.79 -4.89
N GLY A 255 0.37 23.69 -4.59
CA GLY A 255 0.18 23.16 -3.24
C GLY A 255 -0.89 23.87 -2.40
N TYR A 256 -1.88 24.48 -3.02
CA TYR A 256 -2.99 25.18 -2.35
C TYR A 256 -4.34 24.96 -3.04
N TRP A 257 -5.43 25.16 -2.30
CA TRP A 257 -6.79 24.97 -2.81
C TRP A 257 -7.29 26.18 -3.59
N LYS A 258 -8.06 25.98 -4.65
CA LYS A 258 -8.62 27.05 -5.50
C LYS A 258 -10.13 26.94 -5.58
N GLU A 259 -10.80 28.06 -5.35
CA GLU A 259 -12.26 28.13 -5.44
C GLU A 259 -12.73 27.91 -6.87
N GLU A 260 -13.63 26.96 -7.08
CA GLU A 260 -14.33 26.77 -8.33
C GLU A 260 -15.72 26.19 -8.08
N GLY A 261 -16.76 26.95 -8.42
CA GLY A 261 -18.14 26.49 -8.29
C GLY A 261 -18.65 26.45 -6.83
N PHE A 262 -19.76 25.75 -6.63
CA PHE A 262 -20.41 25.64 -5.32
C PHE A 262 -21.22 24.36 -5.22
N ALA A 263 -21.38 23.87 -3.99
CA ALA A 263 -22.26 22.77 -3.66
C ALA A 263 -23.48 23.26 -2.88
N THR A 264 -24.63 22.62 -3.10
CA THR A 264 -25.88 22.90 -2.41
C THR A 264 -26.20 21.77 -1.44
N LEU A 265 -26.71 22.12 -0.25
CA LEU A 265 -27.11 21.13 0.73
C LEU A 265 -28.41 20.42 0.29
N GLU A 266 -28.33 19.13 0.05
CA GLU A 266 -29.45 18.25 -0.29
C GLU A 266 -29.58 17.12 0.74
N GLY A 267 -30.55 17.27 1.65
CA GLY A 267 -30.72 16.32 2.75
C GLY A 267 -29.56 16.41 3.74
N ASN A 268 -28.67 15.42 3.70
CA ASN A 268 -27.46 15.32 4.54
C ASN A 268 -26.17 15.25 3.71
N LYS A 269 -26.19 15.76 2.48
CA LYS A 269 -25.03 15.79 1.58
C LYS A 269 -24.92 17.14 0.89
N TYR A 270 -23.72 17.55 0.54
CA TYR A 270 -23.48 18.66 -0.38
C TYR A 270 -23.30 18.13 -1.79
N VAL A 271 -24.08 18.65 -2.74
CA VAL A 271 -24.10 18.23 -4.14
C VAL A 271 -23.66 19.39 -5.02
N GLY A 272 -22.68 19.16 -5.90
CA GLY A 272 -22.18 20.18 -6.83
C GLY A 272 -21.58 19.58 -8.10
N GLU A 273 -21.39 20.43 -9.12
CA GLU A 273 -20.78 20.07 -10.40
C GLU A 273 -19.28 20.45 -10.38
N VAL A 274 -18.44 19.58 -10.93
CA VAL A 274 -16.98 19.77 -11.06
C VAL A 274 -16.55 19.62 -12.52
N SER A 275 -15.54 20.39 -12.94
CA SER A 275 -15.10 20.46 -14.34
C SER A 275 -13.87 19.62 -14.65
N HIS A 276 -13.18 19.12 -13.62
CA HIS A 276 -12.04 18.21 -13.72
C HIS A 276 -11.97 17.32 -12.48
N PHE A 277 -11.12 16.31 -12.51
CA PHE A 277 -10.80 15.50 -11.35
C PHE A 277 -9.44 15.88 -10.76
N SER A 278 -9.41 15.80 -9.44
CA SER A 278 -8.33 16.07 -8.50
C SER A 278 -8.93 15.80 -7.12
N PHE A 279 -8.22 16.18 -6.05
CA PHE A 279 -8.89 16.39 -4.78
C PHE A 279 -9.87 17.56 -4.87
N TRP A 280 -11.10 17.34 -4.40
CA TRP A 280 -12.17 18.31 -4.26
C TRP A 280 -12.66 18.38 -2.83
N ASN A 281 -12.97 19.59 -2.38
CA ASN A 281 -13.34 19.86 -1.00
C ASN A 281 -14.54 20.82 -0.92
N CYS A 282 -15.37 20.66 0.10
CA CYS A 282 -16.60 21.42 0.29
C CYS A 282 -16.53 22.21 1.60
N ASP A 283 -16.07 23.46 1.51
CA ASP A 283 -15.50 24.14 2.68
C ASP A 283 -16.02 25.54 2.91
N ALA A 284 -16.10 25.92 4.18
CA ALA A 284 -16.34 27.30 4.58
C ALA A 284 -15.01 28.09 4.62
N PRO A 285 -14.89 29.21 3.88
CA PRO A 285 -13.69 30.02 3.90
C PRO A 285 -13.68 31.07 5.01
N PHE A 286 -12.50 31.30 5.60
CA PHE A 286 -12.24 32.33 6.60
C PHE A 286 -11.03 33.18 6.18
N ALA A 287 -10.98 34.43 6.63
CA ALA A 287 -9.77 35.24 6.45
C ALA A 287 -8.61 34.61 7.24
N ALA A 288 -7.42 34.54 6.65
CA ALA A 288 -6.25 33.96 7.27
C ALA A 288 -5.45 35.01 8.07
N LEU A 289 -4.84 34.59 9.17
CA LEU A 289 -3.73 35.30 9.83
C LEU A 289 -2.65 34.30 10.25
N GLU A 290 -1.42 34.76 10.40
CA GLU A 290 -0.32 33.92 10.88
C GLU A 290 -0.36 33.78 12.39
N PHE A 291 -0.17 32.56 12.87
CA PHE A 291 -0.13 32.25 14.28
C PHE A 291 1.02 31.31 14.60
N CYS A 292 1.85 31.69 15.56
CA CYS A 292 2.91 30.85 16.09
C CYS A 292 2.73 30.62 17.59
N VAL A 293 2.93 29.38 18.02
CA VAL A 293 2.90 28.98 19.43
C VAL A 293 4.21 28.31 19.83
N THR A 294 4.76 28.75 20.96
CA THR A 294 5.89 28.10 21.62
C THR A 294 5.39 27.33 22.84
N LEU A 295 5.64 26.02 22.89
CA LEU A 295 5.33 25.16 24.02
C LEU A 295 6.51 25.09 24.99
N GLN A 296 6.21 25.25 26.28
CA GLN A 296 7.19 25.13 27.36
C GLN A 296 6.63 24.35 28.55
N ASP A 297 7.52 23.69 29.28
CA ASP A 297 7.20 23.11 30.57
C ASP A 297 7.10 24.19 31.67
N SER A 298 6.76 23.77 32.90
CA SER A 298 6.66 24.68 34.06
C SER A 298 8.00 25.31 34.49
N ASN A 299 9.12 24.82 33.97
CA ASN A 299 10.48 25.31 34.24
C ASN A 299 10.99 26.25 33.13
N GLY A 300 10.22 26.44 32.06
CA GLY A 300 10.57 27.28 30.91
C GLY A 300 11.44 26.58 29.86
N ASN A 301 11.55 25.26 29.92
CA ASN A 301 12.24 24.49 28.87
C ASN A 301 11.30 24.29 27.68
N PRO A 302 11.82 24.33 26.43
CA PRO A 302 11.01 24.06 25.24
C PRO A 302 10.51 22.61 25.23
N LEU A 303 9.32 22.41 24.66
CA LEU A 303 8.71 21.08 24.45
C LEU A 303 8.68 20.77 22.95
N PRO A 304 9.77 20.21 22.40
CA PRO A 304 9.86 19.80 20.99
C PRO A 304 9.04 18.54 20.69
N ASN A 305 8.85 18.23 19.40
CA ASN A 305 8.23 16.98 18.91
C ASN A 305 6.79 16.73 19.41
N ASN A 306 6.10 17.77 19.86
CA ASN A 306 4.70 17.72 20.27
C ASN A 306 3.80 18.16 19.11
N TYR A 307 2.81 17.34 18.75
CA TYR A 307 1.82 17.68 17.73
C TYR A 307 0.74 18.61 18.31
N VAL A 308 0.66 19.83 17.78
CA VAL A 308 -0.31 20.84 18.19
C VAL A 308 -1.46 20.85 17.19
N GLN A 309 -2.68 20.57 17.66
CA GLN A 309 -3.91 20.66 16.88
C GLN A 309 -4.65 21.95 17.22
N LEU A 310 -5.15 22.64 16.19
CA LEU A 310 -5.98 23.84 16.30
C LEU A 310 -7.31 23.62 15.58
N GLN A 311 -8.41 23.81 16.31
CA GLN A 311 -9.77 23.66 15.79
C GLN A 311 -10.63 24.85 16.21
N ARG A 312 -11.58 25.27 15.38
CA ARG A 312 -12.59 26.25 15.79
C ARG A 312 -13.45 25.73 16.94
N THR A 313 -13.66 26.56 17.96
CA THR A 313 -14.42 26.20 19.18
C THR A 313 -15.89 25.88 18.93
N VAL A 314 -16.44 26.35 17.80
CA VAL A 314 -17.84 26.13 17.41
C VAL A 314 -18.05 24.84 16.61
N THR A 315 -16.96 24.14 16.28
CA THR A 315 -16.95 22.97 15.39
C THR A 315 -16.93 21.69 16.21
N GLY A 316 -17.65 20.66 15.74
CA GLY A 316 -17.89 19.42 16.49
C GLY A 316 -17.43 18.13 15.79
N TRP A 317 -16.65 18.25 14.72
CA TRP A 317 -16.07 17.16 13.90
C TRP A 317 -14.60 17.46 13.60
N ASN A 318 -13.83 16.50 13.08
CA ASN A 318 -12.38 16.66 12.89
C ASN A 318 -12.07 17.55 11.66
N SER A 319 -12.10 18.86 11.87
CA SER A 319 -11.62 19.87 10.93
C SER A 319 -10.57 20.75 11.62
N TYR A 320 -9.49 20.12 12.10
CA TYR A 320 -8.37 20.80 12.73
C TYR A 320 -7.20 20.91 11.76
N SER A 321 -6.38 21.95 11.94
CA SER A 321 -5.03 22.04 11.36
C SER A 321 -4.01 21.77 12.46
N GLY A 322 -2.87 21.16 12.14
CA GLY A 322 -1.84 20.94 13.15
C GLY A 322 -0.44 20.84 12.58
N GLY A 323 0.53 20.76 13.49
CA GLY A 323 1.94 20.62 13.15
C GLY A 323 2.76 20.25 14.38
N TYR A 324 3.95 19.72 14.14
CA TYR A 324 4.90 19.40 15.19
C TYR A 324 5.71 20.63 15.59
N THR A 325 6.01 20.71 16.88
CA THR A 325 6.94 21.70 17.42
C THR A 325 8.39 21.35 17.09
N ASP A 326 9.16 22.36 16.67
CA ASP A 326 10.60 22.25 16.41
C ASP A 326 11.41 22.06 17.70
N GLN A 327 12.75 22.01 17.60
CA GLN A 327 13.65 21.90 18.75
C GLN A 327 13.53 23.03 19.79
N ASN A 328 12.93 24.16 19.42
CA ASN A 328 12.67 25.31 20.29
C ASN A 328 11.25 25.27 20.88
N GLY A 329 10.49 24.22 20.63
CA GLY A 329 9.09 24.09 21.02
C GLY A 329 8.16 24.97 20.18
N LEU A 330 8.59 25.48 19.03
CA LEU A 330 7.85 26.40 18.17
C LEU A 330 7.15 25.66 17.04
N VAL A 331 5.89 25.99 16.80
CA VAL A 331 5.15 25.64 15.59
C VAL A 331 4.36 26.85 15.10
N CYS A 332 4.31 27.03 13.79
CA CYS A 332 3.60 28.13 13.13
C CYS A 332 2.60 27.59 12.11
N GLY A 333 1.57 28.37 11.82
CA GLY A 333 0.54 28.04 10.84
C GLY A 333 -0.35 29.22 10.51
N LEU A 334 -1.23 29.04 9.52
CA LEU A 334 -2.28 30.00 9.22
C LEU A 334 -3.58 29.58 9.92
N ILE A 335 -4.25 30.52 10.57
CA ILE A 335 -5.48 30.26 11.33
C ILE A 335 -6.59 31.23 10.90
N PRO A 336 -7.87 30.89 11.15
CA PRO A 336 -8.97 31.80 10.85
C PRO A 336 -8.95 33.04 11.76
N ALA A 337 -9.02 34.22 11.16
CA ALA A 337 -9.13 35.50 11.84
C ALA A 337 -10.49 35.66 12.52
N GLU A 338 -10.50 36.38 13.64
CA GLU A 338 -11.67 36.71 14.46
C GLU A 338 -12.43 35.49 15.03
N GLU A 339 -11.83 34.30 14.99
CA GLU A 339 -12.39 33.06 15.52
C GLU A 339 -11.70 32.63 16.83
N ALA A 340 -12.45 32.03 17.75
CA ALA A 340 -11.89 31.40 18.94
C ALA A 340 -11.53 29.93 18.63
N LEU A 341 -10.33 29.50 19.03
CA LEU A 341 -9.80 28.18 18.73
C LEU A 341 -9.59 27.35 20.00
N THR A 342 -9.76 26.05 19.86
CA THR A 342 -9.33 25.03 20.83
C THR A 342 -7.96 24.53 20.38
N LEU A 343 -6.96 24.70 21.22
CA LEU A 343 -5.65 24.08 21.08
C LEU A 343 -5.65 22.76 21.84
N THR A 344 -5.25 21.69 21.17
CA THR A 344 -5.13 20.34 21.74
C THR A 344 -3.73 19.80 21.52
N ILE A 345 -3.13 19.23 22.56
CA ILE A 345 -1.94 18.37 22.47
C ILE A 345 -2.38 17.00 22.94
N THR A 346 -2.41 16.04 22.03
CA THR A 346 -2.89 14.69 22.27
C THR A 346 -1.86 13.86 23.02
N ASN A 347 -2.32 12.98 23.90
CA ASN A 347 -1.47 12.02 24.64
C ASN A 347 -0.32 12.67 25.43
N TYR A 348 -0.45 13.94 25.83
CA TYR A 348 0.55 14.65 26.61
C TYR A 348 0.74 13.99 27.98
N GLY A 349 1.97 13.53 28.24
CA GLY A 349 2.41 12.79 29.40
C GLY A 349 2.03 11.32 29.36
N CYS A 350 0.75 11.05 29.13
CA CYS A 350 0.19 9.72 29.11
C CYS A 350 -0.83 9.50 28.00
N VAL A 351 -0.83 8.29 27.45
CA VAL A 351 -1.83 7.83 26.49
C VAL A 351 -3.24 8.09 27.02
N GLY A 352 -4.07 8.72 26.20
CA GLY A 352 -5.45 9.11 26.52
C GLY A 352 -5.58 10.40 27.36
N THR A 353 -4.48 11.08 27.67
CA THR A 353 -4.49 12.38 28.37
C THR A 353 -4.18 13.49 27.39
N ASN A 354 -5.12 14.42 27.19
CA ASN A 354 -4.91 15.57 26.30
C ASN A 354 -4.74 16.84 27.12
N TYR A 355 -3.83 17.71 26.69
CA TYR A 355 -3.85 19.11 27.11
C TYR A 355 -4.78 19.89 26.18
N ILE A 356 -5.70 20.67 26.75
CA ILE A 356 -6.70 21.43 25.99
C ILE A 356 -6.78 22.85 26.55
N GLU A 357 -6.63 23.85 25.69
CA GLU A 357 -6.78 25.27 26.04
C GLU A 357 -7.60 26.00 24.96
N THR A 358 -8.39 27.00 25.36
CA THR A 358 -9.07 27.89 24.41
C THR A 358 -8.25 29.16 24.21
N ILE A 359 -7.94 29.49 22.97
CA ILE A 359 -7.15 30.66 22.56
C ILE A 359 -7.95 31.58 21.62
N GLY A 360 -7.47 32.81 21.43
CA GLY A 360 -8.12 33.80 20.55
C GLY A 360 -9.38 34.43 21.15
N SER A 361 -10.17 35.18 20.36
CA SER A 361 -10.00 35.48 18.93
C SER A 361 -8.90 36.52 18.66
N TYR A 362 -8.24 36.42 17.50
CA TYR A 362 -7.20 37.36 17.05
C TYR A 362 -7.62 38.10 15.77
N SER A 363 -7.06 39.29 15.53
CA SER A 363 -7.37 40.11 14.33
C SER A 363 -6.12 40.54 13.55
N GLU A 364 -4.94 40.13 14.02
CA GLU A 364 -3.62 40.40 13.45
C GLU A 364 -2.72 39.19 13.75
N ASP A 365 -1.63 39.04 12.99
CA ASP A 365 -0.63 37.98 13.20
C ASP A 365 -0.17 37.94 14.67
N THR A 366 -0.11 36.75 15.26
CA THR A 366 0.05 36.57 16.71
C THR A 366 1.08 35.50 17.06
N ASN A 367 1.98 35.82 17.99
CA ASN A 367 2.92 34.87 18.60
C ASN A 367 2.59 34.70 20.09
N MET A 368 2.55 33.47 20.59
CA MET A 368 2.27 33.20 22.00
C MET A 368 3.12 32.06 22.58
N THR A 369 3.23 32.03 23.90
CA THR A 369 3.88 30.93 24.63
C THR A 369 2.85 30.27 25.55
N ILE A 370 2.74 28.94 25.46
CA ILE A 370 1.88 28.12 26.33
C ILE A 370 2.78 27.38 27.31
N ILE A 371 2.44 27.49 28.59
CA ILE A 371 3.12 26.75 29.66
C ILE A 371 2.23 25.56 30.02
N ILE A 372 2.73 24.36 29.78
CA ILE A 372 1.99 23.13 30.07
C ILE A 372 2.27 22.72 31.54
N PRO A 373 1.24 22.65 32.40
CA PRO A 373 1.42 22.31 33.80
C PRO A 373 1.75 20.82 33.99
N GLU A 374 2.69 20.53 34.89
CA GLU A 374 3.01 19.17 35.33
C GLU A 374 1.85 18.59 36.18
N ALA A 375 0.84 17.99 35.54
CA ALA A 375 -0.30 17.42 36.27
C ALA A 375 -0.17 15.91 36.49
N THR A 376 0.41 15.16 35.54
CA THR A 376 0.52 13.68 35.59
C THR A 376 1.74 13.09 34.86
N ALA A 377 2.45 13.89 34.04
CA ALA A 377 3.62 13.46 33.28
C ALA A 377 4.90 13.51 34.12
N LEU A 378 5.79 12.53 33.95
CA LEU A 378 7.20 12.68 34.31
C LEU A 378 7.95 13.22 33.09
N THR A 379 9.03 13.94 33.33
CA THR A 379 9.91 14.42 32.26
C THR A 379 11.34 13.89 32.46
N THR A 380 12.02 13.58 31.36
CA THR A 380 13.46 13.31 31.36
C THR A 380 14.13 14.07 30.23
N ASN A 381 15.37 14.50 30.44
CA ASN A 381 16.23 14.89 29.34
C ASN A 381 16.87 13.62 28.75
N LEU A 382 16.45 13.25 27.53
CA LEU A 382 16.99 12.15 26.76
C LEU A 382 18.24 12.61 26.01
N LEU A 383 19.38 12.03 26.38
CA LEU A 383 20.70 12.38 25.86
C LEU A 383 21.31 11.23 25.06
N GLY A 384 22.11 11.56 24.05
CA GLY A 384 22.89 10.59 23.31
C GLY A 384 23.90 11.25 22.37
N ILE A 385 24.95 10.52 22.00
CA ILE A 385 25.90 10.91 20.95
C ILE A 385 25.69 9.95 19.79
N PHE A 386 25.46 10.49 18.60
CA PHE A 386 25.26 9.73 17.38
C PHE A 386 26.40 9.98 16.39
N ASN A 387 27.12 8.92 16.07
CA ASN A 387 28.25 8.95 15.16
C ASN A 387 28.04 7.94 14.03
N ASP A 388 28.64 8.21 12.88
CA ASP A 388 28.79 7.25 11.79
C ASP A 388 29.73 6.09 12.19
N CYS A 389 29.85 5.07 11.33
CA CYS A 389 30.73 3.92 11.61
C CYS A 389 32.22 4.30 11.72
N ASN A 390 32.62 5.45 11.18
CA ASN A 390 34.00 5.97 11.29
C ASN A 390 34.25 6.72 12.61
N GLY A 391 33.20 6.99 13.38
CA GLY A 391 33.24 7.72 14.64
C GLY A 391 33.15 9.24 14.49
N ASP A 392 32.80 9.73 13.29
CA ASP A 392 32.48 11.13 13.04
C ASP A 392 31.01 11.40 13.40
N ALA A 393 30.65 12.63 13.73
CA ALA A 393 29.29 12.98 14.15
C ALA A 393 28.32 12.86 12.96
N ALA A 394 27.23 12.11 13.12
CA ALA A 394 26.19 12.00 12.10
C ALA A 394 25.30 13.26 12.12
N THR A 395 25.35 14.07 11.06
CA THR A 395 24.67 15.38 10.98
C THR A 395 23.36 15.36 10.20
N ASN A 396 23.03 14.24 9.56
CA ASN A 396 21.78 14.05 8.87
C ASN A 396 21.27 12.63 9.14
N GLY A 397 20.41 12.54 10.15
CA GLY A 397 19.83 11.30 10.61
C GLY A 397 18.66 11.54 11.54
N TYR A 398 18.12 10.47 12.09
CA TYR A 398 17.05 10.54 13.07
C TYR A 398 17.14 9.42 14.10
N VAL A 399 16.41 9.58 15.20
CA VAL A 399 16.14 8.52 16.17
C VAL A 399 14.69 8.12 16.01
N GLN A 400 14.46 6.85 15.71
CA GLN A 400 13.14 6.26 15.88
C GLN A 400 13.00 5.87 17.35
N LEU A 401 12.17 6.62 18.08
CA LEU A 401 11.93 6.41 19.51
C LEU A 401 10.53 5.83 19.70
N PHE A 402 10.46 4.62 20.22
CA PHE A 402 9.21 3.94 20.54
C PHE A 402 8.96 3.93 22.04
N TYR A 403 7.85 4.54 22.47
CA TYR A 403 7.34 4.50 23.84
C TYR A 403 5.85 4.84 23.86
N ASN A 404 5.12 4.48 24.92
CA ASN A 404 3.66 4.73 25.01
C ASN A 404 2.85 4.16 23.81
N ASN A 405 3.33 3.08 23.18
CA ASN A 405 2.79 2.52 21.93
C ASN A 405 2.77 3.49 20.74
N VAL A 406 3.68 4.47 20.72
CA VAL A 406 3.83 5.43 19.63
C VAL A 406 5.30 5.43 19.19
N SER A 407 5.51 5.37 17.87
CA SER A 407 6.82 5.61 17.26
C SER A 407 6.94 7.11 16.94
N SER A 408 8.06 7.72 17.33
CA SER A 408 8.37 9.12 17.08
C SER A 408 9.69 9.25 16.33
N ILE A 409 9.72 10.11 15.31
CA ILE A 409 10.93 10.42 14.54
C ILE A 409 11.56 11.69 15.09
N ILE A 410 12.70 11.56 15.74
CA ILE A 410 13.44 12.69 16.32
C ILE A 410 14.62 13.03 15.41
N PRO A 411 14.65 14.22 14.76
CA PRO A 411 15.75 14.58 13.88
C PRO A 411 17.06 14.80 14.64
N ILE A 412 18.17 14.34 14.06
CA ILE A 412 19.54 14.60 14.52
C ILE A 412 20.26 15.46 13.49
N THR A 413 20.75 16.63 13.92
CA THR A 413 21.35 17.65 13.04
C THR A 413 22.84 17.89 13.31
N ASN A 414 23.37 17.36 14.41
CA ASN A 414 24.71 17.69 14.90
C ASN A 414 25.40 16.52 15.63
N GLY A 415 24.93 15.29 15.42
CA GLY A 415 25.41 14.09 16.11
C GLY A 415 25.08 14.03 17.60
N GLN A 416 24.12 14.83 18.08
CA GLN A 416 23.68 14.81 19.47
C GLN A 416 22.16 14.71 19.57
N LEU A 417 21.71 13.81 20.43
CA LEU A 417 20.34 13.78 20.94
C LEU A 417 20.33 14.57 22.26
N ASP A 418 19.52 15.63 22.31
CA ASP A 418 19.24 16.42 23.52
C ASP A 418 17.78 16.85 23.44
N LEU A 419 16.91 16.00 23.98
CA LEU A 419 15.47 16.12 23.84
C LEU A 419 14.78 15.97 25.20
N ILE A 420 13.95 16.93 25.57
CA ILE A 420 13.05 16.76 26.70
C ILE A 420 11.85 15.96 26.22
N ILE A 421 11.62 14.84 26.89
CA ILE A 421 10.47 13.97 26.65
C ILE A 421 9.62 13.87 27.91
N ASP A 422 8.31 13.84 27.71
CA ASP A 422 7.33 13.52 28.72
C ASP A 422 6.90 12.05 28.59
N TYR A 423 6.68 11.38 29.72
CA TYR A 423 6.32 9.97 29.76
C TYR A 423 5.47 9.60 31.00
N CYS A 424 4.82 8.44 30.92
CA CYS A 424 3.98 7.93 32.00
C CYS A 424 4.80 7.37 33.16
N ALA A 425 4.41 7.70 34.40
CA ALA A 425 4.98 7.02 35.56
C ALA A 425 4.64 5.51 35.64
N THR A 426 3.60 5.07 34.93
CA THR A 426 3.15 3.66 34.88
C THR A 426 3.83 2.84 33.80
N ASP A 427 4.38 3.48 32.78
CA ASP A 427 5.13 2.84 31.71
C ASP A 427 6.36 3.69 31.39
N THR A 428 7.51 3.20 31.82
CA THR A 428 8.79 3.87 31.61
C THR A 428 9.59 3.24 30.50
N SER A 429 9.10 2.19 29.85
CA SER A 429 9.87 1.43 28.87
C SER A 429 10.03 2.21 27.56
N PHE A 430 11.17 2.03 26.90
CA PHE A 430 11.41 2.58 25.57
C PHE A 430 12.29 1.67 24.73
N SER A 431 12.20 1.83 23.41
CA SER A 431 13.18 1.38 22.42
C SER A 431 13.61 2.56 21.56
N ALA A 432 14.89 2.65 21.21
CA ALA A 432 15.43 3.71 20.37
C ALA A 432 16.44 3.13 19.37
N GLN A 433 16.31 3.49 18.10
CA GLN A 433 17.28 3.14 17.06
C GLN A 433 17.68 4.40 16.30
N PHE A 434 18.96 4.55 15.97
CA PHE A 434 19.48 5.70 15.26
C PHE A 434 19.75 5.33 13.80
N PHE A 435 19.36 6.22 12.91
CA PHE A 435 19.48 6.07 11.46
C PHE A 435 20.28 7.24 10.90
N ASP A 436 21.33 6.91 10.16
CA ASP A 436 22.18 7.82 9.40
C ASP A 436 21.71 7.83 7.95
N VAL A 437 20.90 8.82 7.62
CA VAL A 437 20.29 8.99 6.30
C VAL A 437 21.34 9.30 5.24
N THR A 438 22.50 9.86 5.63
CA THR A 438 23.56 10.20 4.65
C THR A 438 24.26 8.95 4.14
N ASN A 439 24.50 8.01 5.03
CA ASN A 439 25.29 6.81 4.74
C ASN A 439 24.42 5.56 4.51
N GLY A 440 23.09 5.66 4.65
CA GLY A 440 22.21 4.49 4.57
C GLY A 440 22.52 3.48 5.66
N GLN A 441 22.73 3.93 6.90
CA GLN A 441 23.19 3.06 7.99
C GLN A 441 22.38 3.23 9.26
N SER A 442 22.39 2.22 10.12
CA SER A 442 21.72 2.27 11.43
C SER A 442 22.53 1.64 12.56
N THR A 443 22.05 1.86 13.77
CA THR A 443 22.53 1.17 14.98
C THR A 443 21.67 -0.06 15.27
N ASP A 444 22.13 -0.94 16.16
CA ASP A 444 21.21 -1.83 16.87
C ASP A 444 20.19 -1.02 17.70
N ALA A 445 19.02 -1.60 17.95
CA ALA A 445 18.02 -1.00 18.83
C ALA A 445 18.47 -1.02 20.30
N VAL A 446 18.38 0.14 20.95
CA VAL A 446 18.67 0.35 22.37
C VAL A 446 17.35 0.34 23.15
N THR A 447 17.19 -0.63 24.05
CA THR A 447 16.01 -0.71 24.92
C THR A 447 16.34 -0.33 26.35
N GLY A 448 15.39 0.28 27.05
CA GLY A 448 15.64 0.78 28.40
C GLY A 448 14.39 1.22 29.15
N ASN A 449 14.62 1.93 30.26
CA ASN A 449 13.57 2.62 31.01
C ASN A 449 13.96 4.08 31.22
N PHE A 450 13.02 5.00 31.02
CA PHE A 450 13.21 6.42 31.32
C PHE A 450 13.45 6.65 32.81
N THR A 451 14.30 7.62 33.11
CA THR A 451 14.79 7.94 34.45
C THR A 451 14.74 9.44 34.69
N THR A 452 14.28 9.86 35.87
CA THR A 452 14.31 11.28 36.23
C THR A 452 15.68 11.66 36.81
N VAL A 453 16.29 12.79 36.47
CA VAL A 453 15.86 13.82 35.49
C VAL A 453 16.50 13.65 34.10
N THR A 454 17.33 12.62 33.92
CA THR A 454 18.12 12.39 32.71
C THR A 454 18.15 10.92 32.38
N THR A 455 18.00 10.60 31.10
CA THR A 455 18.17 9.27 30.50
C THR A 455 19.24 9.41 29.43
N ASP A 456 20.36 8.72 29.59
CA ASP A 456 21.52 8.82 28.69
C ASP A 456 21.67 7.51 27.93
N LEU A 457 21.56 7.58 26.61
CA LEU A 457 21.73 6.46 25.68
C LEU A 457 23.20 6.18 25.35
N GLY A 458 24.13 7.02 25.82
CA GLY A 458 25.56 6.88 25.55
C GLY A 458 25.92 7.23 24.10
N THR A 459 27.01 6.64 23.61
CA THR A 459 27.47 6.80 22.22
C THR A 459 26.97 5.64 21.38
N GLN A 460 26.33 5.98 20.27
CA GLN A 460 25.79 5.06 19.27
C GLN A 460 26.54 5.25 17.95
N LEU A 461 26.85 4.13 17.28
CA LEU A 461 27.60 4.08 16.03
C LEU A 461 26.75 3.38 14.97
N SER A 462 26.38 4.08 13.89
CA SER A 462 25.65 3.46 12.78
C SER A 462 26.61 2.63 11.94
N CYS A 463 26.57 1.30 12.09
CA CYS A 463 27.45 0.37 11.38
C CYS A 463 26.69 -0.78 10.69
N THR A 464 25.36 -0.80 10.79
CA THR A 464 24.51 -1.73 10.04
C THR A 464 24.12 -1.06 8.73
N ASP A 465 24.45 -1.68 7.59
CA ASP A 465 24.09 -1.19 6.26
C ASP A 465 22.58 -1.36 6.01
N LEU A 466 21.98 -0.37 5.36
CA LEU A 466 20.57 -0.31 4.96
C LEU A 466 20.45 0.12 3.49
N SER A 467 21.49 -0.15 2.70
CA SER A 467 21.44 0.06 1.25
C SER A 467 20.46 -0.96 0.64
N ASP A 468 19.75 -0.47 -0.38
CA ASP A 468 18.79 -1.15 -1.24
C ASP A 468 19.02 -0.49 -2.61
N SER A 469 19.77 -1.18 -3.47
CA SER A 469 20.47 -0.59 -4.61
C SER A 469 19.61 -0.51 -5.87
N ASP A 470 18.64 -1.39 -6.03
CA ASP A 470 17.60 -1.42 -7.07
C ASP A 470 16.26 -0.81 -6.61
N ALA A 471 16.07 -0.60 -5.31
CA ALA A 471 14.87 -0.04 -4.69
C ALA A 471 13.64 -0.95 -4.80
N ASP A 472 13.85 -2.26 -4.74
CA ASP A 472 12.83 -3.30 -4.87
C ASP A 472 12.16 -3.67 -3.53
N GLY A 473 12.61 -3.09 -2.41
CA GLY A 473 12.01 -3.31 -1.09
C GLY A 473 12.71 -4.39 -0.26
N VAL A 474 13.68 -5.10 -0.82
CA VAL A 474 14.64 -5.92 -0.09
C VAL A 474 15.92 -5.09 0.14
N LEU A 475 16.62 -5.32 1.26
CA LEU A 475 17.89 -4.63 1.49
C LEU A 475 19.01 -5.45 0.86
N ASP A 476 20.04 -4.80 0.31
CA ASP A 476 21.27 -5.42 -0.22
C ASP A 476 21.82 -6.52 0.71
N LEU A 477 21.74 -6.30 2.03
CA LEU A 477 22.24 -7.25 3.04
C LEU A 477 21.38 -8.52 3.18
N ASN A 478 20.10 -8.43 2.89
CA ASN A 478 19.14 -9.53 2.93
C ASN A 478 19.20 -10.40 1.68
N GLU A 479 19.77 -9.90 0.59
CA GLU A 479 19.97 -10.60 -0.69
C GLU A 479 21.31 -11.34 -0.74
N ASP A 480 22.11 -11.31 0.34
CA ASP A 480 23.19 -12.27 0.60
C ASP A 480 22.59 -13.64 0.98
N LEU A 481 21.91 -14.29 0.04
CA LEU A 481 21.13 -15.52 0.27
C LEU A 481 21.98 -16.63 0.89
N ASN A 482 23.28 -16.63 0.58
CA ASN A 482 24.23 -17.64 1.06
C ASN A 482 25.03 -17.23 2.31
N GLY A 483 24.95 -15.96 2.74
CA GLY A 483 25.54 -15.41 3.95
C GLY A 483 27.07 -15.29 3.94
N ASN A 484 27.68 -15.15 2.75
CA ASN A 484 29.14 -15.07 2.58
C ASN A 484 29.68 -13.62 2.55
N ASN A 485 28.79 -12.63 2.55
CA ASN A 485 29.05 -11.20 2.47
C ASN A 485 29.65 -10.76 1.11
N ASP A 486 29.27 -11.43 0.02
CA ASP A 486 29.69 -11.20 -1.38
C ASP A 486 28.45 -11.17 -2.30
N LEU A 487 27.71 -10.06 -2.28
CA LEU A 487 26.43 -9.88 -3.00
C LEU A 487 26.50 -10.10 -4.52
N GLU A 488 27.70 -10.11 -5.11
CA GLU A 488 27.85 -10.25 -6.56
C GLU A 488 27.83 -11.73 -7.03
N ASP A 489 27.66 -12.68 -6.11
CA ASP A 489 27.58 -14.12 -6.43
C ASP A 489 26.22 -14.78 -6.19
N ASP A 490 25.24 -14.02 -5.68
CA ASP A 490 23.82 -14.37 -5.61
C ASP A 490 23.10 -13.75 -6.84
N ASP A 491 22.40 -14.59 -7.60
CA ASP A 491 21.81 -14.35 -8.94
C ASP A 491 20.78 -15.47 -9.16
N THR A 492 19.55 -15.22 -8.72
CA THR A 492 18.50 -16.22 -8.53
C THR A 492 17.96 -16.73 -9.87
N ASP A 493 17.65 -15.84 -10.81
CA ASP A 493 17.15 -16.18 -12.15
C ASP A 493 18.26 -16.52 -13.18
N GLN A 494 19.53 -16.22 -12.87
CA GLN A 494 20.72 -16.43 -13.71
C GLN A 494 20.76 -15.59 -15.00
N ASP A 495 20.16 -14.41 -15.01
CA ASP A 495 20.25 -13.46 -16.13
C ASP A 495 21.61 -12.72 -16.19
N GLY A 496 22.33 -12.70 -15.06
CA GLY A 496 23.65 -12.11 -14.88
C GLY A 496 23.66 -10.72 -14.24
N ILE A 497 22.53 -10.24 -13.75
CA ILE A 497 22.39 -9.17 -12.76
C ILE A 497 22.30 -9.87 -11.39
N PRO A 498 23.15 -9.52 -10.40
CA PRO A 498 23.00 -10.05 -9.05
C PRO A 498 21.73 -9.52 -8.38
N ASP A 499 21.11 -10.32 -7.50
CA ASP A 499 19.83 -10.04 -6.83
C ASP A 499 19.77 -8.57 -6.31
N TYR A 500 20.76 -8.13 -5.52
CA TYR A 500 20.84 -6.73 -5.01
C TYR A 500 20.94 -5.60 -6.06
N LEU A 501 20.89 -5.90 -7.35
CA LEU A 501 20.79 -4.93 -8.45
C LEU A 501 19.67 -5.27 -9.44
N ASP A 502 18.88 -6.30 -9.16
CA ASP A 502 17.75 -6.76 -9.95
C ASP A 502 16.45 -6.32 -9.29
N THR A 503 15.44 -6.00 -10.08
CA THR A 503 14.12 -5.59 -9.55
C THR A 503 13.09 -6.70 -9.62
N ASP A 504 13.48 -7.85 -10.17
CA ASP A 504 12.66 -9.04 -10.47
C ASP A 504 13.61 -10.24 -10.29
N ASP A 505 13.93 -10.54 -9.03
CA ASP A 505 15.01 -11.44 -8.61
C ASP A 505 14.91 -12.86 -9.18
N ASP A 506 13.68 -13.35 -9.38
CA ASP A 506 13.40 -14.69 -9.86
C ASP A 506 13.01 -14.74 -11.36
N GLY A 507 12.79 -13.59 -11.98
CA GLY A 507 12.50 -13.43 -13.40
C GLY A 507 11.11 -13.92 -13.80
N ASP A 508 10.14 -13.91 -12.89
CA ASP A 508 8.75 -14.32 -13.15
C ASP A 508 7.95 -13.25 -13.92
N GLY A 509 8.43 -12.00 -13.90
CA GLY A 509 7.86 -10.83 -14.56
C GLY A 509 6.99 -9.93 -13.68
N ILE A 510 6.94 -10.18 -12.37
CA ILE A 510 6.44 -9.32 -11.31
C ILE A 510 7.67 -8.71 -10.62
N GLU A 511 7.66 -7.40 -10.34
CA GLU A 511 8.79 -6.79 -9.64
C GLU A 511 8.79 -7.25 -8.17
N THR A 512 9.95 -7.52 -7.56
CA THR A 512 10.10 -7.95 -6.15
C THR A 512 9.26 -7.09 -5.18
N MET A 513 9.21 -5.78 -5.43
CA MET A 513 8.43 -4.83 -4.62
C MET A 513 6.91 -5.03 -4.72
N ASP A 514 6.43 -5.50 -5.87
CA ASP A 514 5.03 -5.70 -6.19
C ASP A 514 4.52 -7.08 -5.74
N GLU A 515 5.41 -7.93 -5.22
CA GLU A 515 5.10 -9.24 -4.62
C GLU A 515 4.71 -9.13 -3.14
N ASP A 516 4.55 -7.93 -2.60
CA ASP A 516 3.92 -7.65 -1.30
C ASP A 516 2.38 -7.72 -1.41
N TYR A 517 1.85 -8.94 -1.55
CA TYR A 517 0.43 -9.16 -1.83
C TYR A 517 -0.51 -8.77 -0.68
N ASP A 518 -0.02 -8.73 0.56
CA ASP A 518 -0.79 -8.34 1.74
C ASP A 518 -0.61 -6.86 2.15
N ASN A 519 0.29 -6.14 1.46
CA ASN A 519 0.63 -4.72 1.63
C ASN A 519 1.16 -4.39 3.04
N ASP A 520 1.85 -5.34 3.68
CA ASP A 520 2.51 -5.13 4.98
C ASP A 520 3.88 -4.44 4.87
N GLY A 521 4.36 -4.21 3.65
CA GLY A 521 5.60 -3.51 3.32
C GLY A 521 6.83 -4.40 3.34
N ASN A 522 6.68 -5.72 3.28
CA ASN A 522 7.79 -6.66 3.33
C ASN A 522 7.58 -7.83 2.35
N PRO A 523 8.10 -7.79 1.11
CA PRO A 523 7.92 -8.88 0.13
C PRO A 523 8.58 -10.21 0.57
N MET A 524 9.53 -10.17 1.52
CA MET A 524 10.31 -11.35 1.91
C MET A 524 9.52 -12.42 2.71
N ASN A 525 8.26 -12.19 3.06
CA ASN A 525 7.42 -13.11 3.84
C ASN A 525 6.29 -13.77 3.03
N GLU A 526 6.11 -13.40 1.77
CA GLU A 526 5.07 -13.94 0.91
C GLU A 526 5.47 -15.32 0.37
N ASP A 527 4.51 -16.24 0.32
CA ASP A 527 4.65 -17.66 -0.08
C ASP A 527 3.28 -18.12 -0.59
N SER A 528 2.96 -17.71 -1.81
CA SER A 528 1.64 -17.80 -2.42
C SER A 528 1.25 -19.24 -2.74
N ASP A 529 2.23 -20.12 -2.97
CA ASP A 529 2.04 -21.52 -3.37
C ASP A 529 2.27 -22.51 -2.20
N GLY A 530 2.93 -22.07 -1.12
CA GLY A 530 3.12 -22.79 0.13
C GLY A 530 4.32 -23.73 0.13
N ASP A 531 5.29 -23.58 -0.78
CA ASP A 531 6.46 -24.45 -0.87
C ASP A 531 7.62 -24.07 0.10
N GLN A 532 7.52 -22.90 0.76
CA GLN A 532 8.48 -22.27 1.68
C GLN A 532 9.67 -21.57 1.02
N ILE A 533 9.63 -21.30 -0.27
CA ILE A 533 10.48 -20.32 -0.94
C ILE A 533 9.66 -19.03 -1.01
N PRO A 534 10.21 -17.88 -0.60
CA PRO A 534 9.50 -16.62 -0.78
C PRO A 534 9.22 -16.33 -2.25
N ASP A 535 8.07 -15.73 -2.55
CA ASP A 535 7.63 -15.48 -3.93
C ASP A 535 8.72 -14.74 -4.74
N TYR A 536 9.35 -13.69 -4.19
CA TYR A 536 10.46 -12.97 -4.87
C TYR A 536 11.71 -13.79 -5.22
N LEU A 537 11.82 -15.04 -4.76
CA LEU A 537 12.90 -15.96 -5.10
C LEU A 537 12.39 -17.21 -5.82
N ASP A 538 11.10 -17.26 -6.18
CA ASP A 538 10.43 -18.41 -6.79
C ASP A 538 9.61 -18.04 -8.01
N ALA A 539 10.24 -18.21 -9.18
CA ALA A 539 9.60 -17.97 -10.48
C ALA A 539 8.32 -18.80 -10.75
N GLN A 540 7.94 -19.67 -9.82
CA GLN A 540 6.74 -20.47 -9.86
C GLN A 540 5.88 -20.32 -8.59
N ASP A 541 5.29 -19.15 -8.36
CA ASP A 541 4.23 -18.85 -7.37
C ASP A 541 2.91 -19.65 -7.51
N VAL A 542 2.91 -20.76 -8.25
CA VAL A 542 1.74 -21.60 -8.43
C VAL A 542 2.12 -23.07 -8.37
N ILE A 543 1.38 -23.79 -7.54
CA ILE A 543 1.61 -25.21 -7.36
C ILE A 543 1.48 -25.97 -8.69
N VAL A 544 2.35 -26.95 -8.92
CA VAL A 544 2.19 -27.94 -9.99
C VAL A 544 1.48 -29.18 -9.44
N PHE A 545 0.16 -29.27 -9.62
CA PHE A 545 -0.62 -30.36 -9.02
C PHE A 545 -0.47 -31.68 -9.78
N ASN A 546 0.19 -32.65 -9.17
CA ASN A 546 0.29 -34.02 -9.67
C ASN A 546 -0.30 -35.01 -8.67
N SER A 547 -1.19 -35.89 -9.12
CA SER A 547 -1.82 -36.89 -8.23
C SER A 547 -2.26 -38.15 -8.96
N GLU A 548 -2.44 -39.23 -8.22
CA GLU A 548 -2.97 -40.50 -8.70
C GLU A 548 -4.33 -40.75 -8.04
N ILE A 549 -5.36 -41.08 -8.82
CA ILE A 549 -6.72 -41.29 -8.29
C ILE A 549 -7.32 -42.61 -8.75
N TYR A 550 -8.04 -43.26 -7.82
CA TYR A 550 -8.85 -44.43 -8.10
C TYR A 550 -10.28 -44.04 -8.49
N ALA A 551 -10.91 -44.89 -9.28
CA ALA A 551 -12.31 -44.71 -9.64
C ALA A 551 -13.22 -44.92 -8.41
N THR A 552 -14.24 -44.07 -8.31
CA THR A 552 -15.18 -44.01 -7.19
C THR A 552 -16.38 -44.95 -7.37
N ASN A 553 -16.59 -45.46 -8.58
CA ASN A 553 -17.60 -46.48 -8.88
C ASN A 553 -16.92 -47.82 -9.19
N CYS A 554 -17.54 -48.93 -8.82
CA CYS A 554 -17.02 -50.27 -9.12
C CYS A 554 -17.43 -50.80 -10.50
N ASP A 555 -17.25 -50.00 -11.56
CA ASP A 555 -17.52 -50.38 -12.96
C ASP A 555 -16.32 -50.00 -13.86
N ALA A 556 -15.47 -50.98 -14.17
CA ALA A 556 -14.27 -50.78 -15.00
C ALA A 556 -14.60 -50.35 -16.43
N SER A 557 -15.79 -50.67 -16.94
CA SER A 557 -16.20 -50.32 -18.31
C SER A 557 -16.69 -48.87 -18.44
N ASN A 558 -16.99 -48.24 -17.30
CA ASN A 558 -17.53 -46.89 -17.21
C ASN A 558 -17.01 -46.21 -15.93
N ALA A 559 -15.70 -46.24 -15.74
CA ALA A 559 -15.04 -45.73 -14.54
C ALA A 559 -15.32 -44.24 -14.33
N GLN A 560 -15.67 -43.89 -13.10
CA GLN A 560 -15.99 -42.56 -12.62
C GLN A 560 -14.97 -42.11 -11.59
N TYR A 561 -14.59 -40.84 -11.65
CA TYR A 561 -13.53 -40.26 -10.83
C TYR A 561 -14.03 -38.97 -10.18
N ASP A 562 -13.62 -38.73 -8.95
CA ASP A 562 -13.72 -37.41 -8.32
C ASP A 562 -12.39 -36.70 -8.52
N LEU A 563 -12.36 -35.77 -9.48
CA LEU A 563 -11.17 -34.99 -9.82
C LEU A 563 -10.87 -33.94 -8.74
N THR A 564 -11.82 -33.65 -7.84
CA THR A 564 -11.69 -32.64 -6.79
C THR A 564 -11.07 -33.18 -5.49
N GLU A 565 -10.66 -34.46 -5.47
CA GLU A 565 -10.01 -35.07 -4.33
C GLU A 565 -8.61 -34.48 -4.09
N THR A 566 -8.37 -34.03 -2.86
CA THR A 566 -7.08 -33.43 -2.44
C THR A 566 -6.42 -34.20 -1.31
N TYR A 567 -6.97 -35.37 -0.91
CA TYR A 567 -6.50 -36.21 0.19
C TYR A 567 -6.37 -35.46 1.53
N GLY A 568 -7.22 -34.46 1.73
CA GLY A 568 -7.24 -33.62 2.93
C GLY A 568 -6.18 -32.51 2.97
N VAL A 569 -5.45 -32.29 1.86
CA VAL A 569 -4.58 -31.12 1.68
C VAL A 569 -5.43 -29.92 1.26
N ILE A 570 -5.13 -28.75 1.81
CA ILE A 570 -5.73 -27.48 1.41
C ILE A 570 -4.67 -26.75 0.59
N TYR A 571 -5.04 -26.36 -0.63
CA TYR A 571 -4.23 -25.50 -1.48
C TYR A 571 -4.84 -24.10 -1.39
N PRO A 572 -4.28 -23.21 -0.55
CA PRO A 572 -4.73 -21.82 -0.50
C PRO A 572 -4.51 -21.17 -1.87
N ASN A 573 -5.28 -20.12 -2.16
CA ASN A 573 -5.09 -19.29 -3.34
C ASN A 573 -5.02 -20.04 -4.68
N THR A 574 -5.61 -21.24 -4.80
CA THR A 574 -5.48 -22.07 -6.00
C THR A 574 -6.84 -22.44 -6.58
N ASP A 575 -7.04 -22.12 -7.85
CA ASP A 575 -8.16 -22.61 -8.66
C ASP A 575 -7.73 -23.78 -9.55
N PHE A 576 -8.59 -24.80 -9.68
CA PHE A 576 -8.32 -26.00 -10.47
C PHE A 576 -9.26 -26.13 -11.68
N SER A 577 -8.68 -26.33 -12.86
CA SER A 577 -9.40 -26.66 -14.10
C SER A 577 -8.85 -27.93 -14.73
N TYR A 578 -9.72 -28.84 -15.20
CA TYR A 578 -9.31 -30.16 -15.68
C TYR A 578 -9.62 -30.36 -17.16
N PHE A 579 -8.75 -31.11 -17.85
CA PHE A 579 -8.77 -31.29 -19.30
C PHE A 579 -8.40 -32.73 -19.69
N GLU A 580 -9.00 -33.23 -20.77
CA GLU A 580 -8.66 -34.55 -21.32
C GLU A 580 -7.35 -34.54 -22.14
N THR A 581 -6.89 -33.37 -22.59
CA THR A 581 -5.66 -33.26 -23.40
C THR A 581 -4.81 -32.07 -22.98
N GLN A 582 -3.48 -32.21 -23.11
CA GLN A 582 -2.53 -31.13 -22.86
C GLN A 582 -2.83 -29.89 -23.73
N ALA A 583 -3.18 -30.08 -25.00
CA ALA A 583 -3.44 -28.98 -25.91
C ALA A 583 -4.69 -28.17 -25.51
N ASP A 584 -5.69 -28.82 -24.91
CA ASP A 584 -6.87 -28.16 -24.37
C ASP A 584 -6.53 -27.39 -23.08
N ALA A 585 -5.65 -27.94 -22.23
CA ALA A 585 -5.13 -27.27 -21.04
C ALA A 585 -4.32 -26.00 -21.39
N GLU A 586 -3.36 -26.12 -22.31
CA GLU A 586 -2.52 -25.01 -22.80
C GLU A 586 -3.35 -23.88 -23.45
N ALA A 587 -4.48 -24.21 -24.08
CA ALA A 587 -5.37 -23.25 -24.72
C ALA A 587 -6.57 -22.84 -23.83
N SER A 588 -6.69 -23.41 -22.64
CA SER A 588 -7.82 -23.24 -21.71
C SER A 588 -9.19 -23.40 -22.38
N ILE A 589 -9.34 -24.42 -23.24
CA ILE A 589 -10.58 -24.74 -23.93
C ILE A 589 -11.09 -26.14 -23.54
N ASN A 590 -12.37 -26.42 -23.77
CA ASN A 590 -12.95 -27.74 -23.49
C ASN A 590 -12.79 -28.24 -22.04
N VAL A 591 -12.84 -27.32 -21.07
CA VAL A 591 -12.78 -27.63 -19.62
C VAL A 591 -13.80 -28.71 -19.23
N ILE A 592 -13.35 -29.68 -18.43
CA ILE A 592 -14.21 -30.70 -17.81
C ILE A 592 -15.09 -30.03 -16.75
N ILE A 593 -16.41 -30.03 -16.98
CA ILE A 593 -17.36 -29.35 -16.10
C ILE A 593 -17.80 -30.22 -14.91
N ASN A 594 -17.91 -31.53 -15.11
CA ASN A 594 -18.36 -32.45 -14.05
C ASN A 594 -17.15 -33.09 -13.37
N THR A 595 -16.52 -32.35 -12.47
CA THR A 595 -15.26 -32.74 -11.81
C THR A 595 -15.48 -33.77 -10.69
N SER A 596 -16.56 -33.69 -9.92
CA SER A 596 -16.80 -34.64 -8.82
C SER A 596 -17.29 -36.03 -9.27
N ILE A 597 -17.75 -36.17 -10.51
CA ILE A 597 -18.19 -37.45 -11.10
C ILE A 597 -17.80 -37.48 -12.59
N TYR A 598 -16.52 -37.30 -12.87
CA TYR A 598 -16.00 -37.39 -14.23
C TYR A 598 -16.10 -38.84 -14.72
N THR A 599 -16.65 -39.06 -15.91
CA THR A 599 -16.80 -40.40 -16.49
C THR A 599 -15.78 -40.60 -17.60
N ASN A 600 -14.84 -41.52 -17.41
CA ASN A 600 -13.75 -41.79 -18.36
C ASN A 600 -14.22 -42.65 -19.55
N SER A 601 -15.09 -42.08 -20.38
CA SER A 601 -15.64 -42.77 -21.56
C SER A 601 -14.61 -43.04 -22.66
N SER A 602 -13.49 -42.31 -22.62
CA SER A 602 -12.40 -42.40 -23.59
C SER A 602 -11.31 -43.39 -23.18
N LEU A 603 -11.40 -44.01 -21.99
CA LEU A 603 -10.40 -44.93 -21.43
C LEU A 603 -8.99 -44.29 -21.41
N LEU A 604 -8.92 -43.05 -20.94
CA LEU A 604 -7.67 -42.32 -20.74
C LEU A 604 -6.92 -42.87 -19.53
N ASP A 605 -5.60 -42.89 -19.60
CA ASP A 605 -4.72 -43.23 -18.47
C ASP A 605 -4.36 -41.99 -17.63
N GLU A 606 -4.46 -40.79 -18.21
CA GLU A 606 -4.12 -39.51 -17.57
C GLU A 606 -5.12 -38.39 -17.96
N LEU A 607 -5.25 -37.39 -17.10
CA LEU A 607 -5.85 -36.09 -17.38
C LEU A 607 -4.84 -34.98 -17.07
N PHE A 608 -5.12 -33.78 -17.57
CA PHE A 608 -4.33 -32.59 -17.31
C PHE A 608 -5.11 -31.66 -16.39
N VAL A 609 -4.39 -30.99 -15.49
CA VAL A 609 -4.94 -30.03 -14.54
C VAL A 609 -4.18 -28.72 -14.70
N VAL A 610 -4.92 -27.65 -14.92
CA VAL A 610 -4.40 -26.28 -14.83
C VAL A 610 -4.72 -25.79 -13.43
N THR A 611 -3.68 -25.49 -12.68
CA THR A 611 -3.73 -24.75 -11.43
C THR A 611 -3.47 -23.29 -11.74
N THR A 612 -4.28 -22.40 -11.16
CA THR A 612 -4.11 -20.95 -11.29
C THR A 612 -4.02 -20.37 -9.89
N ASN A 613 -2.94 -19.64 -9.60
CA ASN A 613 -2.83 -18.89 -8.36
C ASN A 613 -3.77 -17.68 -8.44
N THR A 614 -4.63 -17.50 -7.45
CA THR A 614 -5.61 -16.42 -7.40
C THR A 614 -5.03 -15.07 -6.95
N THR A 615 -3.81 -15.09 -6.42
CA THR A 615 -3.02 -13.91 -6.02
C THR A 615 -2.22 -13.42 -7.22
N THR A 616 -1.32 -14.26 -7.76
CA THR A 616 -0.36 -13.86 -8.80
C THR A 616 -0.91 -13.99 -10.24
N ASN A 617 -2.05 -14.68 -10.40
CA ASN A 617 -2.60 -15.11 -11.71
C ASN A 617 -1.68 -16.01 -12.54
N GLN A 618 -0.53 -16.43 -12.00
CA GLN A 618 0.28 -17.46 -12.64
C GLN A 618 -0.51 -18.77 -12.78
N SER A 619 -0.17 -19.57 -13.80
CA SER A 619 -0.80 -20.87 -14.01
C SER A 619 0.19 -21.95 -14.40
N ALA A 620 0.04 -23.13 -13.80
CA ALA A 620 0.84 -24.30 -14.10
C ALA A 620 -0.01 -25.46 -14.60
N ILE A 621 0.59 -26.34 -15.40
CA ILE A 621 -0.04 -27.57 -15.89
C ILE A 621 0.56 -28.77 -15.16
N GLY A 622 -0.26 -29.46 -14.38
CA GLY A 622 0.06 -30.74 -13.77
C GLY A 622 -0.67 -31.91 -14.44
N GLN A 623 -0.57 -33.08 -13.81
CA GLN A 623 -1.10 -34.35 -14.33
C GLN A 623 -1.89 -35.13 -13.27
N LEU A 624 -2.94 -35.80 -13.72
CA LEU A 624 -3.77 -36.66 -12.87
C LEU A 624 -3.84 -38.06 -13.47
N ASP A 625 -3.18 -39.01 -12.83
CA ASP A 625 -3.14 -40.40 -13.28
C ASP A 625 -4.40 -41.15 -12.85
N LEU A 626 -5.08 -41.78 -13.82
CA LEU A 626 -6.31 -42.52 -13.61
C LEU A 626 -6.00 -44.00 -13.40
N LEU A 627 -5.97 -44.45 -12.13
CA LEU A 627 -5.52 -45.80 -11.77
C LEU A 627 -6.54 -46.91 -12.03
N GLY A 628 -7.79 -46.58 -12.38
CA GLY A 628 -8.87 -47.55 -12.51
C GLY A 628 -9.49 -47.94 -11.16
N LEU A 629 -10.06 -49.14 -11.09
CA LEU A 629 -10.65 -49.68 -9.86
C LEU A 629 -9.56 -50.14 -8.88
N GLU A 630 -9.82 -50.00 -7.59
CA GLU A 630 -8.95 -50.56 -6.55
C GLU A 630 -9.10 -52.09 -6.50
N PHE A 631 -7.98 -52.82 -6.42
CA PHE A 631 -7.96 -54.28 -6.39
C PHE A 631 -7.83 -54.81 -4.96
N VAL A 632 -8.96 -54.83 -4.25
CA VAL A 632 -9.06 -55.36 -2.88
C VAL A 632 -9.99 -56.57 -2.89
N ASP A 633 -9.61 -57.60 -2.15
CA ASP A 633 -10.39 -58.80 -1.81
C ASP A 633 -10.20 -58.97 -0.30
N SER A 634 -11.13 -58.39 0.46
CA SER A 634 -11.00 -58.12 1.89
C SER A 634 -11.17 -59.38 2.74
N ASP A 635 -12.04 -60.30 2.33
CA ASP A 635 -12.32 -61.56 3.03
C ASP A 635 -11.60 -62.78 2.42
N GLN A 636 -10.96 -62.63 1.27
CA GLN A 636 -10.19 -63.64 0.54
C GLN A 636 -11.04 -64.83 0.06
N ASP A 637 -12.30 -64.59 -0.27
CA ASP A 637 -13.18 -65.61 -0.84
C ASP A 637 -12.91 -65.87 -2.33
N GLY A 638 -12.27 -64.91 -3.01
CA GLY A 638 -11.88 -64.95 -4.41
C GLY A 638 -12.69 -64.06 -5.34
N ILE A 639 -13.68 -63.30 -4.86
CA ILE A 639 -14.33 -62.17 -5.53
C ILE A 639 -13.68 -60.87 -5.00
N ALA A 640 -13.51 -59.85 -5.85
CA ALA A 640 -12.96 -58.58 -5.38
C ALA A 640 -14.05 -57.71 -4.76
N ASP A 641 -13.76 -56.89 -3.75
CA ASP A 641 -14.72 -56.04 -3.03
C ASP A 641 -15.60 -55.23 -3.99
N CYS A 642 -14.98 -54.69 -5.05
CA CYS A 642 -15.73 -53.92 -6.06
C CYS A 642 -16.68 -54.79 -6.90
N ASP A 643 -16.28 -56.02 -7.22
CA ASP A 643 -17.12 -56.99 -7.93
C ASP A 643 -18.30 -57.43 -7.04
N GLU A 644 -18.08 -57.56 -5.73
CA GLU A 644 -19.10 -57.89 -4.73
C GLU A 644 -20.11 -56.76 -4.51
N ILE A 645 -19.65 -55.52 -4.38
CA ILE A 645 -20.54 -54.36 -4.18
C ILE A 645 -21.40 -54.10 -5.42
N SER A 646 -20.85 -54.34 -6.61
CA SER A 646 -21.51 -54.00 -7.89
C SER A 646 -22.27 -55.16 -8.54
N GLY A 647 -21.89 -56.40 -8.24
CA GLY A 647 -22.28 -57.60 -8.97
C GLY A 647 -21.73 -57.67 -10.40
N LEU A 648 -20.81 -56.78 -10.77
CA LEU A 648 -20.15 -56.76 -12.07
C LEU A 648 -18.87 -57.59 -12.01
N ASP A 649 -18.58 -58.32 -13.09
CA ASP A 649 -17.31 -59.01 -13.26
C ASP A 649 -16.31 -58.05 -13.92
N ASN A 650 -15.49 -57.37 -13.12
CA ASN A 650 -14.44 -56.50 -13.63
C ASN A 650 -13.14 -57.27 -13.94
N GLY A 651 -13.09 -58.59 -13.69
CA GLY A 651 -11.98 -59.46 -14.03
C GLY A 651 -10.78 -59.40 -13.06
N PHE A 652 -10.99 -58.91 -11.84
CA PHE A 652 -9.95 -58.80 -10.81
C PHE A 652 -9.94 -59.99 -9.82
N GLY A 653 -11.10 -60.61 -9.60
CA GLY A 653 -11.24 -61.83 -8.80
C GLY A 653 -10.80 -63.11 -9.51
N THR A 654 -10.78 -64.21 -8.76
CA THR A 654 -10.59 -65.59 -9.27
C THR A 654 -11.87 -66.23 -9.78
N CYS A 655 -13.02 -65.64 -9.45
CA CYS A 655 -14.36 -66.03 -9.86
C CYS A 655 -15.24 -64.79 -10.09
N SER A 656 -16.37 -64.98 -10.77
CA SER A 656 -17.30 -63.92 -11.17
C SER A 656 -18.49 -63.90 -10.20
N PRO A 657 -18.95 -62.73 -9.73
CA PRO A 657 -20.13 -62.62 -8.85
C PRO A 657 -21.44 -62.98 -9.57
N ASN A 658 -21.41 -63.20 -10.89
CA ASN A 658 -22.54 -63.61 -11.73
C ASN A 658 -23.81 -62.72 -11.59
N GLY A 659 -23.63 -61.44 -11.25
CA GLY A 659 -24.71 -60.48 -11.07
C GLY A 659 -25.26 -60.35 -9.64
N ASN A 660 -24.71 -61.09 -8.68
CA ASN A 660 -25.11 -61.03 -7.28
C ASN A 660 -24.28 -59.97 -6.53
N ILE A 661 -24.89 -59.32 -5.54
CA ILE A 661 -24.21 -58.39 -4.64
C ILE A 661 -24.02 -59.11 -3.30
N THR A 662 -22.80 -59.15 -2.80
CA THR A 662 -22.39 -59.87 -1.57
C THR A 662 -21.76 -58.89 -0.56
N ASP A 663 -21.49 -59.32 0.68
CA ASP A 663 -20.79 -58.49 1.68
C ASP A 663 -19.27 -58.66 1.51
N PRO A 664 -18.53 -57.60 1.13
CA PRO A 664 -17.07 -57.70 0.88
C PRO A 664 -16.20 -58.10 2.07
N ASN A 665 -16.79 -58.21 3.26
CA ASN A 665 -16.06 -58.56 4.47
C ASN A 665 -16.50 -59.93 5.02
N ASP A 666 -17.33 -60.67 4.29
CA ASP A 666 -17.89 -61.95 4.71
C ASP A 666 -17.94 -62.98 3.58
N ALA A 667 -16.99 -63.92 3.61
CA ALA A 667 -16.77 -64.86 2.52
C ALA A 667 -17.95 -65.81 2.25
N ASP A 668 -18.95 -65.86 3.13
CA ASP A 668 -20.16 -66.69 3.06
C ASP A 668 -21.34 -65.80 3.48
N SER A 669 -21.82 -64.98 2.55
CA SER A 669 -22.74 -63.86 2.79
C SER A 669 -24.06 -64.29 3.44
N ASP A 670 -24.46 -65.55 3.29
CA ASP A 670 -25.69 -66.08 3.87
C ASP A 670 -25.53 -67.13 4.99
N ASP A 671 -24.28 -67.36 5.42
CA ASP A 671 -23.87 -68.24 6.52
C ASP A 671 -24.28 -69.73 6.32
N ASP A 672 -24.36 -70.22 5.09
CA ASP A 672 -24.81 -71.59 4.79
C ASP A 672 -23.69 -72.66 4.77
N GLY A 673 -22.44 -72.20 4.74
CA GLY A 673 -21.22 -72.99 4.77
C GLY A 673 -20.57 -73.24 3.41
N VAL A 674 -21.03 -72.58 2.34
CA VAL A 674 -20.38 -72.47 1.04
C VAL A 674 -19.97 -71.01 0.83
N ASN A 675 -18.80 -70.76 0.24
CA ASN A 675 -18.36 -69.37 0.05
C ASN A 675 -18.95 -68.75 -1.22
N ASP A 676 -19.07 -67.43 -1.27
CA ASP A 676 -19.80 -66.71 -2.32
C ASP A 676 -19.24 -67.00 -3.71
N CYS A 677 -17.91 -67.08 -3.83
CA CYS A 677 -17.20 -67.53 -5.02
C CYS A 677 -17.59 -68.94 -5.52
N GLU A 678 -17.70 -69.92 -4.61
CA GLU A 678 -18.08 -71.31 -4.94
C GLU A 678 -19.52 -71.38 -5.45
N GLU A 679 -20.41 -70.62 -4.83
CA GLU A 679 -21.82 -70.51 -5.19
C GLU A 679 -22.05 -69.81 -6.52
N ALA A 680 -21.45 -68.64 -6.71
CA ALA A 680 -21.54 -67.90 -7.97
C ALA A 680 -20.98 -68.73 -9.15
N THR A 681 -19.92 -69.52 -8.91
CA THR A 681 -19.38 -70.48 -9.89
C THR A 681 -20.34 -71.65 -10.16
N ALA A 682 -21.06 -72.12 -9.14
CA ALA A 682 -22.09 -73.15 -9.27
C ALA A 682 -23.37 -72.63 -9.95
N GLY A 683 -23.55 -71.31 -9.99
CA GLY A 683 -24.73 -70.62 -10.52
C GLY A 683 -25.90 -70.60 -9.55
N THR A 684 -25.62 -70.73 -8.25
CA THR A 684 -26.57 -70.48 -7.15
C THR A 684 -26.53 -69.00 -6.74
N ASP A 685 -27.45 -68.57 -5.88
CA ASP A 685 -27.51 -67.21 -5.34
C ASP A 685 -26.80 -67.17 -3.98
N PRO A 686 -25.61 -66.54 -3.84
CA PRO A 686 -24.84 -66.44 -2.59
C PRO A 686 -25.54 -65.71 -1.43
N ASN A 687 -26.78 -65.27 -1.64
CA ASN A 687 -27.61 -64.62 -0.63
C ASN A 687 -28.85 -65.44 -0.26
N ASP A 688 -29.03 -66.65 -0.82
CA ASP A 688 -30.15 -67.55 -0.52
C ASP A 688 -29.66 -68.89 0.06
N PRO A 689 -29.73 -69.07 1.41
CA PRO A 689 -29.12 -70.22 2.11
C PRO A 689 -29.88 -71.54 1.89
N LEU A 690 -30.75 -71.58 0.88
CA LEU A 690 -31.58 -72.69 0.44
C LEU A 690 -31.29 -73.10 -1.01
N ASP A 691 -30.45 -72.37 -1.75
CA ASP A 691 -30.11 -72.60 -3.16
C ASP A 691 -28.66 -73.13 -3.31
N PHE A 692 -28.49 -74.46 -3.42
CA PHE A 692 -27.19 -75.16 -3.47
C PHE A 692 -26.94 -75.97 -4.75
#